data_AF-A0A9W9WFL3-F1
#
_entry.id   AF-A0A9W9WFL3-F1
#
_cell.length_a   1.000
_cell.length_b   1.000
_cell.length_c   1.000
_cell.angle_alpha   90.00
_cell.angle_beta   90.00
_cell.angle_gamma   90.00
#
_symmetry.space_group_name_H-M   'P 1'
#
loop_
_entity.id
_entity.type
_entity.pdbx_description
1 polymer ?
#
loop_
_entity_poly.entity_id
_entity_poly.type
_entity_poly.pdbx_seq_one_letter_code
_entity_poly.pdbx_strand_id
1 'polypeptide(L)'
;MATFPLNIPPELFQELSKYTTPTGVADYAALALIGGIGATLLSRGRLWDKPDPLHHLWFERPQLKNGGQAGSANKETRNIAQKLEETGKNIVVFWGSQSGTAEGFAHRLAREISIRWGQEAMTADLSDYDPITISEIPNAKLAIFVVSTYGEGDPSDNTAEFWSWISKASEVSLSNLRYAAFGLGNTNYKFYNRVVDVIVEGLDKFSAKALMPVGKANDAEGATEEDFMSWKEDLFAVFKDKLGFQEAEARYIPSLKVEEDESLEPIDLHHGEPNNRAEAPKAAAQSSSVRTLSISDSRALFTSSSRHCLHMDVDLTSQPELSYKTGDHLAIWPGNPDVEVERLLDVLGISSRRDIPLGITALDSATKVPIPTPTSSIAIFRYYLEICAPVNRDNVRDLAQFAPTPEAHAYLLALGKDKDAYARFIGRTHINLGRLLQLACPDRPWKRLPLSYLVETLPHIRPRFYSISSSSIVSPRKPSITAIVSTTPLPDNPDELIHGVTSNYLLAISQQARSQSHPSGITYHLNGPGDALQGGKVFAHIRRSKFKLPALGKTPLVMVAAGTGIAPFRAFLSERCQLLKIGKEVGPMILFFGCRNPNEDYIYREELEEMQAVLGDRLRIVTAFSRLEGTPRQYVQDRVGEFGKDVVEVIEEGG
;
A
#
# COMPACT_ATOMS: atom_id res chain seq x y z
N MET A 1 39.45 -32.09 -0.82
CA MET A 1 39.00 -33.39 -1.35
C MET A 1 40.18 -34.35 -1.33
N ALA A 2 40.06 -35.44 -0.58
CA ALA A 2 41.04 -36.51 -0.51
C ALA A 2 41.04 -37.30 -1.83
N THR A 3 42.21 -37.51 -2.42
CA THR A 3 42.43 -38.35 -3.59
C THR A 3 42.64 -39.80 -3.14
N PHE A 4 41.66 -40.67 -3.37
CA PHE A 4 41.87 -42.12 -3.35
C PHE A 4 42.51 -42.55 -4.68
N PRO A 5 43.66 -43.24 -4.70
CA PRO A 5 44.15 -43.87 -5.92
C PRO A 5 43.43 -45.21 -6.09
N LEU A 6 42.60 -45.32 -7.14
CA LEU A 6 42.08 -46.60 -7.61
C LEU A 6 43.25 -47.41 -8.19
N ASN A 7 43.83 -48.31 -7.39
CA ASN A 7 44.79 -49.32 -7.85
C ASN A 7 44.02 -50.43 -8.58
N ILE A 8 43.80 -50.28 -9.89
CA ILE A 8 43.21 -51.32 -10.73
C ILE A 8 44.35 -52.20 -11.27
N PRO A 9 44.32 -53.53 -11.08
CA PRO A 9 45.35 -54.44 -11.59
C PRO A 9 45.45 -54.37 -13.13
N PRO A 10 46.66 -54.36 -13.72
CA PRO A 10 46.86 -54.30 -15.17
C PRO A 10 46.17 -55.46 -15.93
N GLU A 11 46.04 -56.60 -15.26
CA GLU A 11 45.41 -57.82 -15.77
C GLU A 11 43.91 -57.64 -16.05
N LEU A 12 43.23 -56.81 -15.25
CA LEU A 12 41.80 -56.50 -15.41
C LEU A 12 41.56 -55.67 -16.69
N PHE A 13 42.50 -54.81 -17.06
CA PHE A 13 42.45 -54.03 -18.30
C PHE A 13 42.63 -54.92 -19.53
N GLN A 14 43.48 -55.94 -19.44
CA GLN A 14 43.67 -56.92 -20.50
C GLN A 14 42.44 -57.82 -20.67
N GLU A 15 41.77 -58.23 -19.59
CA GLU A 15 40.50 -58.97 -19.70
C GLU A 15 39.36 -58.10 -20.26
N LEU A 16 39.20 -56.86 -19.80
CA LEU A 16 38.21 -55.95 -20.35
C LEU A 16 38.41 -55.70 -21.85
N SER A 17 39.67 -55.55 -22.30
CA SER A 17 39.98 -55.34 -23.73
C SER A 17 39.57 -56.50 -24.65
N LYS A 18 39.41 -57.72 -24.10
CA LYS A 18 38.97 -58.90 -24.86
C LYS A 18 37.46 -58.93 -25.10
N TYR A 19 36.68 -58.24 -24.26
CA TYR A 19 35.22 -58.15 -24.37
C TYR A 19 34.74 -56.82 -24.99
N THR A 20 35.63 -55.86 -25.23
CA THR A 20 35.31 -54.54 -25.78
C THR A 20 35.70 -54.38 -27.25
N THR A 21 35.77 -55.47 -28.02
CA THR A 21 35.83 -55.38 -29.49
C THR A 21 34.40 -55.44 -30.04
N PRO A 22 33.76 -54.30 -30.33
CA PRO A 22 32.39 -54.26 -30.86
C PRO A 22 32.32 -55.00 -32.20
N THR A 23 31.40 -55.97 -32.29
CA THR A 23 31.25 -56.82 -33.49
C THR A 23 30.06 -56.38 -34.35
N GLY A 24 29.22 -55.45 -33.86
CA GLY A 24 28.09 -54.92 -34.61
C GLY A 24 27.68 -53.50 -34.19
N VAL A 25 26.78 -52.90 -34.97
CA VAL A 25 26.27 -51.52 -34.80
C VAL A 25 25.63 -51.31 -33.42
N ALA A 26 25.00 -52.34 -32.86
CA ALA A 26 24.38 -52.31 -31.53
C ALA A 26 25.43 -52.15 -30.40
N ASP A 27 26.62 -52.76 -30.54
CA ASP A 27 27.70 -52.66 -29.55
C ASP A 27 28.30 -51.25 -29.54
N TYR A 28 28.45 -50.64 -30.72
CA TYR A 28 28.86 -49.24 -30.84
C TYR A 28 27.82 -48.29 -30.25
N ALA A 29 26.53 -48.55 -30.44
CA ALA A 29 25.46 -47.77 -29.82
C ALA A 29 25.47 -47.90 -28.29
N ALA A 30 25.65 -49.12 -27.76
CA ALA A 30 25.74 -49.36 -26.33
C ALA A 30 26.99 -48.70 -25.70
N LEU A 31 28.15 -48.81 -26.36
CA LEU A 31 29.39 -48.14 -25.91
C LEU A 31 29.28 -46.61 -25.98
N ALA A 32 28.61 -46.06 -27.00
CA ALA A 32 28.33 -44.63 -27.09
C ALA A 32 27.37 -44.17 -25.99
N LEU A 33 26.36 -44.98 -25.64
CA LEU A 33 25.41 -44.66 -24.58
C LEU A 33 26.05 -44.72 -23.19
N ILE A 34 26.88 -45.74 -22.93
CA ILE A 34 27.65 -45.88 -21.68
C ILE A 34 28.70 -44.77 -21.57
N GLY A 35 29.40 -44.46 -22.67
CA GLY A 35 30.33 -43.34 -22.74
C GLY A 35 29.64 -42.00 -22.51
N GLY A 36 28.44 -41.81 -23.06
CA GLY A 36 27.58 -40.64 -22.84
C GLY A 36 27.18 -40.51 -21.37
N ILE A 37 26.62 -41.56 -20.76
CA ILE A 37 26.21 -41.56 -19.35
C ILE A 37 27.42 -41.32 -18.43
N GLY A 38 28.55 -41.96 -18.71
CA GLY A 38 29.80 -41.77 -17.97
C GLY A 38 30.33 -40.34 -18.07
N ALA A 39 30.31 -39.76 -19.28
CA ALA A 39 30.68 -38.35 -19.48
C ALA A 39 29.71 -37.39 -18.78
N THR A 40 28.41 -37.67 -18.76
CA THR A 40 27.41 -36.85 -18.04
C THR A 40 27.62 -36.92 -16.53
N LEU A 41 27.89 -38.11 -15.97
CA LEU A 41 28.16 -38.28 -14.53
C LEU A 41 29.47 -37.62 -14.10
N LEU A 42 30.53 -37.75 -14.91
CA LEU A 42 31.83 -37.13 -14.63
C LEU A 42 31.87 -35.61 -14.87
N SER A 43 30.93 -35.09 -15.67
CA SER A 43 30.79 -33.65 -15.93
C SER A 43 29.78 -32.93 -15.03
N ARG A 44 28.99 -33.69 -14.26
CA ARG A 44 28.12 -33.18 -13.18
C ARG A 44 29.00 -32.49 -12.12
N GLY A 45 28.65 -31.26 -11.73
CA GLY A 45 29.52 -30.39 -10.90
C GLY A 45 30.54 -29.50 -11.64
N ARG A 46 30.88 -29.77 -12.92
CA ARG A 46 31.87 -28.95 -13.69
C ARG A 46 31.28 -28.24 -14.91
N LEU A 47 30.39 -28.90 -15.65
CA LEU A 47 29.75 -28.35 -16.85
C LEU A 47 28.25 -28.04 -16.66
N TRP A 48 27.56 -28.80 -15.80
CA TRP A 48 26.10 -28.77 -15.68
C TRP A 48 25.60 -28.10 -14.40
N ASP A 49 26.28 -28.30 -13.26
CA ASP A 49 25.98 -27.61 -12.00
C ASP A 49 26.87 -26.38 -11.83
N LYS A 50 27.02 -25.57 -12.88
CA LYS A 50 27.52 -24.21 -12.66
C LYS A 50 26.42 -23.47 -11.91
N PRO A 51 26.69 -22.88 -10.73
CA PRO A 51 25.75 -21.95 -10.13
C PRO A 51 25.39 -20.93 -11.21
N ASP A 52 24.10 -20.62 -11.31
CA ASP A 52 23.58 -19.69 -12.32
C ASP A 52 24.59 -18.53 -12.46
N PRO A 53 25.19 -18.30 -13.64
CA PRO A 53 26.14 -17.21 -13.81
C PRO A 53 25.50 -15.85 -13.49
N LEU A 54 24.16 -15.77 -13.37
CA LEU A 54 23.37 -14.64 -12.93
C LEU A 54 22.96 -14.71 -11.44
N HIS A 55 23.39 -15.71 -10.67
CA HIS A 55 23.10 -15.80 -9.22
C HIS A 55 23.68 -14.59 -8.46
N HIS A 56 24.73 -13.97 -8.98
CA HIS A 56 25.25 -12.71 -8.44
C HIS A 56 24.36 -11.50 -8.80
N LEU A 57 23.51 -11.55 -9.82
CA LEU A 57 22.52 -10.49 -10.13
C LEU A 57 21.36 -10.44 -9.14
N TRP A 58 21.07 -11.53 -8.40
CA TRP A 58 20.13 -11.49 -7.27
C TRP A 58 20.68 -10.71 -6.06
N PHE A 59 22.00 -10.50 -5.99
CA PHE A 59 22.67 -9.81 -4.89
C PHE A 59 23.52 -8.59 -5.33
N GLU A 60 23.63 -8.33 -6.64
CA GLU A 60 24.22 -7.10 -7.18
C GLU A 60 23.20 -5.97 -7.11
N ARG A 61 23.54 -4.94 -6.34
CA ARG A 61 22.89 -3.63 -6.43
C ARG A 61 23.13 -3.09 -7.85
N PRO A 62 22.10 -2.77 -8.67
CA PRO A 62 22.26 -2.35 -10.06
C PRO A 62 23.00 -1.01 -10.27
N GLN A 63 23.52 -0.36 -9.22
CA GLN A 63 24.05 1.01 -9.29
C GLN A 63 25.56 1.10 -9.56
N LEU A 64 26.31 -0.01 -9.64
CA LEU A 64 27.78 0.06 -9.75
C LEU A 64 28.41 -0.38 -11.08
N LYS A 65 27.64 -0.77 -12.10
CA LYS A 65 28.20 -1.19 -13.42
C LYS A 65 27.88 -0.30 -14.62
N ASN A 66 26.96 0.67 -14.51
CA ASN A 66 26.74 1.67 -15.58
C ASN A 66 27.50 2.98 -15.31
N GLY A 67 28.78 2.87 -15.01
CA GLY A 67 29.75 3.98 -15.11
C GLY A 67 30.21 4.21 -16.56
N GLY A 68 29.28 4.20 -17.51
CA GLY A 68 29.52 4.44 -18.93
C GLY A 68 28.79 5.71 -19.38
N GLN A 69 29.55 6.68 -19.86
CA GLN A 69 29.11 7.99 -20.33
C GLN A 69 27.90 7.92 -21.28
N ALA A 70 26.78 8.50 -20.85
CA ALA A 70 25.69 8.93 -21.71
C ALA A 70 25.18 10.28 -21.21
N GLY A 71 25.34 11.31 -22.05
CA GLY A 71 24.59 12.57 -22.09
C GLY A 71 24.36 13.34 -20.78
N SER A 72 25.06 14.46 -20.61
CA SER A 72 24.76 15.51 -19.63
C SER A 72 23.32 16.04 -19.80
N ALA A 73 22.39 15.49 -19.01
CA ALA A 73 21.19 16.17 -18.55
C ALA A 73 21.30 16.28 -17.02
N ASN A 74 21.19 17.50 -16.48
CA ASN A 74 21.41 17.87 -15.08
C ASN A 74 21.10 16.76 -14.07
N LYS A 75 22.13 16.13 -13.51
CA LYS A 75 21.97 15.19 -12.39
C LYS A 75 21.70 16.02 -11.15
N GLU A 76 20.48 15.94 -10.61
CA GLU A 76 20.12 16.64 -9.37
C GLU A 76 21.08 16.24 -8.23
N THR A 77 21.52 17.22 -7.43
CA THR A 77 22.44 16.97 -6.31
C THR A 77 21.76 16.13 -5.23
N ARG A 78 22.49 15.13 -4.70
CA ARG A 78 22.08 14.35 -3.52
C ARG A 78 22.48 15.00 -2.20
N ASN A 79 23.12 16.17 -2.25
CA ASN A 79 23.48 16.94 -1.07
C ASN A 79 22.34 17.91 -0.73
N ILE A 80 21.69 17.71 0.42
CA ILE A 80 20.56 18.54 0.83
C ILE A 80 20.96 19.97 1.18
N ALA A 81 22.14 20.17 1.77
CA ALA A 81 22.63 21.51 2.11
C ALA A 81 22.87 22.33 0.84
N GLN A 82 23.50 21.73 -0.16
CA GLN A 82 23.68 22.33 -1.49
C GLN A 82 22.33 22.63 -2.14
N LYS A 83 21.39 21.68 -2.14
CA LYS A 83 20.05 21.88 -2.74
C LYS A 83 19.31 23.04 -2.07
N LEU A 84 19.38 23.14 -0.74
CA LEU A 84 18.78 24.24 0.03
C LEU A 84 19.41 25.61 -0.34
N GLU A 85 20.68 25.65 -0.71
CA GLU A 85 21.33 26.90 -1.17
C GLU A 85 20.94 27.24 -2.59
N GLU A 86 21.00 26.28 -3.52
CA GLU A 86 20.62 26.46 -4.93
C GLU A 86 19.17 26.93 -5.09
N THR A 87 18.28 26.44 -4.23
CA THR A 87 16.85 26.76 -4.26
C THR A 87 16.45 27.95 -3.37
N GLY A 88 17.40 28.52 -2.63
CA GLY A 88 17.14 29.63 -1.70
C GLY A 88 16.15 29.28 -0.58
N LYS A 89 16.03 28.00 -0.22
CA LYS A 89 15.07 27.51 0.78
C LYS A 89 15.66 27.58 2.19
N ASN A 90 14.83 28.00 3.15
CA ASN A 90 15.17 28.16 4.57
C ASN A 90 14.76 26.96 5.41
N ILE A 91 13.75 26.21 4.96
CA ILE A 91 13.16 25.09 5.70
C ILE A 91 13.07 23.86 4.79
N VAL A 92 13.57 22.72 5.26
CA VAL A 92 13.34 21.41 4.63
C VAL A 92 12.40 20.57 5.49
N VAL A 93 11.36 20.01 4.87
CA VAL A 93 10.47 19.03 5.48
C VAL A 93 10.78 17.66 4.88
N PHE A 94 11.57 16.87 5.61
CA PHE A 94 11.86 15.49 5.27
C PHE A 94 10.68 14.60 5.55
N TRP A 95 10.42 13.63 4.67
CA TRP A 95 9.38 12.64 4.89
C TRP A 95 9.82 11.21 4.63
N GLY A 96 9.27 10.32 5.47
CA GLY A 96 9.47 8.88 5.42
C GLY A 96 8.12 8.18 5.42
N SER A 97 7.71 7.60 4.29
CA SER A 97 6.32 7.18 4.08
C SER A 97 6.24 5.87 3.30
N GLN A 98 5.42 4.92 3.76
CA GLN A 98 5.13 3.68 3.01
C GLN A 98 3.82 3.80 2.22
N SER A 99 2.78 4.33 2.87
CA SER A 99 1.44 4.46 2.29
C SER A 99 1.16 5.84 1.70
N GLY A 100 2.05 6.83 1.91
CA GLY A 100 1.90 8.21 1.43
C GLY A 100 1.25 9.18 2.43
N THR A 101 1.03 8.79 3.70
CA THR A 101 0.45 9.69 4.73
C THR A 101 1.45 10.75 5.19
N ALA A 102 2.66 10.33 5.58
CA ALA A 102 3.71 11.24 6.03
C ALA A 102 4.16 12.22 4.93
N GLU A 103 4.21 11.74 3.68
CA GLU A 103 4.44 12.54 2.48
C GLU A 103 3.39 13.65 2.32
N GLY A 104 2.09 13.30 2.41
CA GLY A 104 0.99 14.28 2.32
C GLY A 104 1.09 15.36 3.41
N PHE A 105 1.39 14.97 4.65
CA PHE A 105 1.62 15.91 5.75
C PHE A 105 2.82 16.81 5.51
N ALA A 106 3.92 16.29 4.97
CA ALA A 106 5.09 17.10 4.67
C ALA A 106 4.83 18.15 3.58
N HIS A 107 4.15 17.77 2.49
CA HIS A 107 3.77 18.71 1.43
C HIS A 107 2.83 19.80 1.93
N ARG A 108 1.80 19.42 2.68
CA ARG A 108 0.87 20.37 3.27
C ARG A 108 1.57 21.32 4.24
N LEU A 109 2.43 20.78 5.10
CA LEU A 109 3.20 21.60 6.04
C LEU A 109 4.10 22.60 5.30
N ALA A 110 4.89 22.15 4.32
CA ALA A 110 5.76 23.03 3.56
C ALA A 110 4.98 24.15 2.86
N ARG A 111 3.81 23.83 2.31
CA ARG A 111 2.93 24.81 1.67
C ARG A 111 2.41 25.85 2.68
N GLU A 112 1.88 25.40 3.81
CA GLU A 112 1.38 26.30 4.86
C GLU A 112 2.49 27.18 5.43
N ILE A 113 3.70 26.65 5.57
CA ILE A 113 4.88 27.41 6.00
C ILE A 113 5.17 28.56 5.01
N SER A 114 5.17 28.27 3.71
CA SER A 114 5.38 29.29 2.67
C SER A 114 4.28 30.36 2.65
N ILE A 115 3.01 29.94 2.72
CA ILE A 115 1.87 30.86 2.61
C ILE A 115 1.66 31.69 3.87
N ARG A 116 1.68 31.05 5.06
CA ARG A 116 1.34 31.72 6.33
C ARG A 116 2.51 32.41 6.99
N TRP A 117 3.73 31.94 6.79
CA TRP A 117 4.90 32.46 7.49
C TRP A 117 5.92 33.13 6.58
N GLY A 118 5.64 33.19 5.27
CA GLY A 118 6.53 33.78 4.27
C GLY A 118 7.90 33.11 4.23
N GLN A 119 8.00 31.86 4.68
CA GLN A 119 9.26 31.13 4.73
C GLN A 119 9.36 30.19 3.55
N GLU A 120 10.44 30.32 2.79
CA GLU A 120 10.73 29.45 1.67
C GLU A 120 11.01 28.00 2.12
N ALA A 121 9.98 27.15 2.07
CA ALA A 121 10.07 25.74 2.44
C ALA A 121 10.13 24.81 1.21
N MET A 122 10.77 23.65 1.39
CA MET A 122 10.74 22.54 0.44
C MET A 122 10.48 21.21 1.16
N THR A 123 9.97 20.23 0.42
CA THR A 123 9.85 18.84 0.87
C THR A 123 10.97 17.98 0.29
N ALA A 124 11.39 16.96 1.04
CA ALA A 124 12.43 16.03 0.61
C ALA A 124 12.10 14.58 1.01
N ASP A 125 12.11 13.65 0.06
CA ASP A 125 12.16 12.22 0.39
C ASP A 125 13.52 11.92 1.02
N LEU A 126 13.54 11.23 2.16
CA LEU A 126 14.79 10.88 2.86
C LEU A 126 15.77 10.05 2.00
N SER A 127 15.29 9.32 1.00
CA SER A 127 16.10 8.49 0.09
C SER A 127 16.67 9.23 -1.12
N ASP A 128 16.19 10.45 -1.41
CA ASP A 128 16.70 11.28 -2.50
C ASP A 128 18.06 11.90 -2.16
N TYR A 129 18.35 12.06 -0.86
CA TYR A 129 19.56 12.74 -0.36
C TYR A 129 20.45 11.80 0.45
N ASP A 130 21.74 12.11 0.49
CA ASP A 130 22.70 11.34 1.27
C ASP A 130 22.62 11.77 2.75
N PRO A 131 22.36 10.86 3.71
CA PRO A 131 22.14 11.19 5.13
C PRO A 131 23.21 12.07 5.77
N ILE A 132 24.47 11.87 5.39
CA ILE A 132 25.60 12.62 5.95
C ILE A 132 25.52 14.12 5.64
N THR A 133 24.90 14.51 4.53
CA THR A 133 24.79 15.91 4.10
C THR A 133 23.81 16.72 4.96
N ILE A 134 23.00 16.06 5.81
CA ILE A 134 22.18 16.71 6.84
C ILE A 134 23.08 17.43 7.86
N SER A 135 24.31 16.95 8.10
CA SER A 135 25.28 17.61 8.98
C SER A 135 25.78 18.95 8.44
N GLU A 136 25.66 19.16 7.12
CA GLU A 136 26.09 20.38 6.44
C GLU A 136 24.99 21.46 6.43
N ILE A 137 23.78 21.16 6.92
CA ILE A 137 22.69 22.14 6.98
C ILE A 137 23.11 23.30 7.91
N PRO A 138 23.14 24.55 7.40
CA PRO A 138 23.53 25.69 8.21
C PRO A 138 22.57 25.94 9.37
N ASN A 139 23.09 26.46 10.49
CA ASN A 139 22.27 26.81 11.66
C ASN A 139 21.16 27.82 11.35
N ALA A 140 21.31 28.66 10.32
CA ALA A 140 20.25 29.56 9.88
C ALA A 140 19.01 28.84 9.33
N LYS A 141 19.13 27.59 8.86
CA LYS A 141 18.06 26.79 8.26
C LYS A 141 17.42 25.83 9.27
N LEU A 142 16.26 25.29 8.94
CA LEU A 142 15.51 24.35 9.80
C LEU A 142 15.22 23.04 9.07
N ALA A 143 15.27 21.94 9.81
CA ALA A 143 14.83 20.63 9.31
C ALA A 143 13.61 20.12 10.09
N ILE A 144 12.61 19.62 9.40
CA ILE A 144 11.42 19.01 10.00
C ILE A 144 11.33 17.57 9.50
N PHE A 145 11.16 16.61 10.40
CA PHE A 145 11.06 15.19 10.06
C PHE A 145 9.63 14.69 10.26
N VAL A 146 9.00 14.17 9.22
CA VAL A 146 7.67 13.55 9.26
C VAL A 146 7.80 12.09 8.83
N VAL A 147 7.77 11.14 9.77
CA VAL A 147 8.17 9.75 9.49
C VAL A 147 7.17 8.72 10.01
N SER A 148 6.86 7.72 9.19
CA SER A 148 5.99 6.59 9.55
C SER A 148 6.78 5.41 10.10
N THR A 149 6.17 4.73 11.09
CA THR A 149 6.60 3.40 11.54
C THR A 149 5.83 2.31 10.81
N TYR A 150 6.50 1.26 10.34
CA TYR A 150 5.89 0.15 9.59
C TYR A 150 6.30 -1.22 10.16
N GLY A 151 5.53 -2.27 9.85
CA GLY A 151 5.84 -3.64 10.25
C GLY A 151 6.05 -3.80 11.76
N GLU A 152 7.17 -4.40 12.15
CA GLU A 152 7.56 -4.66 13.55
C GLU A 152 8.40 -3.51 14.13
N GLY A 153 7.98 -2.26 13.87
CA GLY A 153 8.70 -1.07 14.29
C GLY A 153 9.85 -0.67 13.37
N ASP A 154 9.79 -1.08 12.11
CA ASP A 154 10.79 -0.82 11.08
C ASP A 154 10.51 0.52 10.35
N PRO A 155 11.54 1.17 9.78
CA PRO A 155 11.38 2.32 8.90
C PRO A 155 10.64 1.95 7.61
N SER A 156 9.97 2.94 6.99
CA SER A 156 9.54 2.83 5.59
C SER A 156 10.74 2.58 4.66
N ASP A 157 10.48 2.00 3.48
CA ASP A 157 11.54 1.67 2.52
C ASP A 157 12.41 2.89 2.15
N ASN A 158 11.81 4.08 2.09
CA ASN A 158 12.50 5.33 1.79
C ASN A 158 13.25 5.95 2.99
N THR A 159 12.99 5.48 4.22
CA THR A 159 13.69 5.91 5.45
C THR A 159 14.83 4.98 5.83
N ALA A 160 14.90 3.78 5.25
CA ALA A 160 15.82 2.71 5.67
C ALA A 160 17.32 3.10 5.63
N GLU A 161 17.74 3.92 4.66
CA GLU A 161 19.13 4.36 4.55
C GLU A 161 19.50 5.37 5.65
N PHE A 162 18.66 6.39 5.84
CA PHE A 162 18.82 7.36 6.92
C PHE A 162 18.78 6.69 8.30
N TRP A 163 17.85 5.75 8.50
CA TRP A 163 17.77 4.91 9.70
C TRP A 163 19.07 4.15 9.98
N SER A 164 19.60 3.46 8.96
CA SER A 164 20.85 2.71 9.12
C SER A 164 22.03 3.64 9.40
N TRP A 165 22.07 4.82 8.81
CA TRP A 165 23.13 5.80 9.03
C TRP A 165 23.08 6.35 10.46
N ILE A 166 21.93 6.89 10.89
CA ILE A 166 21.79 7.51 12.21
C ILE A 166 22.04 6.51 13.36
N SER A 167 21.66 5.24 13.14
CA SER A 167 21.87 4.17 14.13
C SER A 167 23.32 3.70 14.25
N LYS A 168 24.12 3.78 13.17
CA LYS A 168 25.48 3.21 13.11
C LYS A 168 26.59 4.26 13.14
N ALA A 169 26.27 5.52 12.88
CA ALA A 169 27.26 6.59 12.92
C ALA A 169 27.84 6.76 14.33
N SER A 170 29.14 7.09 14.40
CA SER A 170 29.86 7.33 15.65
C SER A 170 30.59 8.67 15.66
N GLU A 171 30.99 9.18 14.50
CA GLU A 171 31.80 10.41 14.35
C GLU A 171 31.11 11.44 13.44
N VAL A 172 29.93 11.91 13.86
CA VAL A 172 29.19 12.98 13.15
C VAL A 172 28.80 14.06 14.16
N SER A 173 28.94 15.33 13.77
CA SER A 173 28.40 16.46 14.54
C SER A 173 27.21 17.06 13.81
N LEU A 174 26.08 17.18 14.50
CA LEU A 174 24.86 17.87 14.04
C LEU A 174 24.62 19.14 14.86
N SER A 175 25.65 19.74 15.45
CA SER A 175 25.54 20.91 16.34
C SER A 175 24.85 22.14 15.72
N ASN A 176 24.88 22.25 14.39
CA ASN A 176 24.23 23.30 13.62
C ASN A 176 22.76 22.99 13.31
N LEU A 177 22.33 21.73 13.37
CA LEU A 177 21.01 21.32 12.96
C LEU A 177 19.98 21.72 14.02
N ARG A 178 19.03 22.57 13.63
CA ARG A 178 17.82 22.86 14.41
C ARG A 178 16.66 22.09 13.80
N TYR A 179 15.94 21.32 14.61
CA TYR A 179 14.92 20.42 14.08
C TYR A 179 13.61 20.35 14.89
N ALA A 180 12.56 19.89 14.21
CA ALA A 180 11.33 19.38 14.81
C ALA A 180 11.00 18.01 14.19
N ALA A 181 10.27 17.16 14.91
CA ALA A 181 9.93 15.81 14.44
C ALA A 181 8.50 15.42 14.80
N PHE A 182 7.85 14.72 13.87
CA PHE A 182 6.53 14.14 14.00
C PHE A 182 6.53 12.69 13.51
N GLY A 183 6.15 11.77 14.39
CA GLY A 183 6.02 10.35 14.08
C GLY A 183 4.59 9.95 13.79
N LEU A 184 4.39 9.07 12.81
CA LEU A 184 3.12 8.37 12.58
C LEU A 184 3.26 6.92 13.03
N GLY A 185 2.41 6.51 13.97
CA GLY A 185 2.41 5.17 14.54
C GLY A 185 1.01 4.72 14.95
N ASN A 186 0.92 3.51 15.47
CA ASN A 186 -0.34 2.89 15.87
C ASN A 186 -0.11 2.06 17.13
N THR A 187 -0.83 2.39 18.21
CA THR A 187 -0.67 1.74 19.53
C THR A 187 -1.13 0.29 19.57
N ASN A 188 -1.88 -0.18 18.56
CA ASN A 188 -2.20 -1.61 18.41
C ASN A 188 -0.95 -2.44 18.04
N TYR A 189 0.14 -1.80 17.63
CA TYR A 189 1.41 -2.46 17.32
C TYR A 189 2.39 -2.32 18.48
N LYS A 190 3.19 -3.37 18.72
CA LYS A 190 4.15 -3.45 19.82
C LYS A 190 5.13 -2.28 19.87
N PHE A 191 5.58 -1.82 18.71
CA PHE A 191 6.61 -0.79 18.58
C PHE A 191 6.01 0.55 18.13
N TYR A 192 5.21 1.15 19.01
CA TYR A 192 4.54 2.42 18.74
C TYR A 192 5.55 3.57 18.48
N ASN A 193 5.48 4.18 17.30
CA ASN A 193 6.31 5.34 16.89
C ASN A 193 7.83 5.13 17.00
N ARG A 194 8.29 3.87 16.98
CA ARG A 194 9.71 3.52 17.12
C ARG A 194 10.61 4.24 16.12
N VAL A 195 10.10 4.52 14.91
CA VAL A 195 10.92 5.12 13.86
C VAL A 195 11.35 6.55 14.20
N VAL A 196 10.41 7.38 14.67
CA VAL A 196 10.74 8.75 15.07
C VAL A 196 11.61 8.76 16.31
N ASP A 197 11.41 7.81 17.23
CA ASP A 197 12.16 7.73 18.49
C ASP A 197 13.66 7.51 18.24
N VAL A 198 14.02 6.53 17.39
CA VAL A 198 15.43 6.26 17.06
C VAL A 198 16.06 7.40 16.26
N ILE A 199 15.29 8.06 15.37
CA ILE A 199 15.79 9.22 14.65
C ILE A 199 16.12 10.35 15.62
N VAL A 200 15.20 10.68 16.52
CA VAL A 200 15.37 11.75 17.53
C VAL A 200 16.52 11.43 18.47
N GLU A 201 16.58 10.20 19.00
CA GLU A 201 17.69 9.75 19.86
C GLU A 201 19.04 9.91 19.15
N GLY A 202 19.11 9.54 17.86
CA GLY A 202 20.29 9.72 17.04
C GLY A 202 20.64 11.19 16.79
N LEU A 203 19.67 12.03 16.44
CA LEU A 203 19.88 13.47 16.23
C LEU A 203 20.39 14.16 17.50
N ASP A 204 19.78 13.87 18.65
CA ASP A 204 20.17 14.42 19.95
C ASP A 204 21.55 13.92 20.39
N LYS A 205 21.85 12.64 20.17
CA LYS A 205 23.19 12.06 20.40
C LYS A 205 24.28 12.82 19.65
N PHE A 206 24.00 13.29 18.44
CA PHE A 206 24.94 14.11 17.64
C PHE A 206 24.80 15.62 17.88
N SER A 207 24.20 16.04 19.00
CA SER A 207 24.07 17.45 19.43
C SER A 207 23.20 18.34 18.55
N ALA A 208 22.25 17.77 17.78
CA ALA A 208 21.21 18.56 17.13
C ALA A 208 20.31 19.24 18.18
N LYS A 209 19.68 20.37 17.82
CA LYS A 209 18.85 21.17 18.71
C LYS A 209 17.38 21.02 18.36
N ALA A 210 16.63 20.30 19.19
CA ALA A 210 15.18 20.23 19.08
C ALA A 210 14.53 21.59 19.40
N LEU A 211 13.61 22.05 18.54
CA LEU A 211 12.88 23.31 18.73
C LEU A 211 11.66 23.17 19.66
N MET A 212 11.09 21.97 19.71
CA MET A 212 9.88 21.59 20.44
C MET A 212 9.87 20.09 20.73
N PRO A 213 9.00 19.60 21.63
CA PRO A 213 8.78 18.17 21.84
C PRO A 213 8.37 17.44 20.55
N VAL A 214 8.74 16.17 20.46
CA VAL A 214 8.40 15.29 19.33
C VAL A 214 6.90 14.99 19.37
N GLY A 215 6.20 15.20 18.25
CA GLY A 215 4.81 14.80 18.11
C GLY A 215 4.68 13.33 17.69
N LYS A 216 3.63 12.66 18.15
CA LYS A 216 3.37 11.24 17.85
C LYS A 216 1.88 11.05 17.55
N ALA A 217 1.57 10.67 16.32
CA ALA A 217 0.22 10.32 15.90
C ALA A 217 -0.15 8.90 16.38
N ASN A 218 -1.41 8.70 16.80
CA ASN A 218 -1.96 7.39 17.12
C ASN A 218 -3.10 6.98 16.17
N ASP A 219 -2.75 6.20 15.16
CA ASP A 219 -3.70 5.72 14.16
C ASP A 219 -4.72 4.69 14.71
N ALA A 220 -4.47 4.10 15.89
CA ALA A 220 -5.41 3.18 16.53
C ALA A 220 -6.76 3.83 16.86
N GLU A 221 -6.73 5.14 17.15
CA GLU A 221 -7.89 5.95 17.51
C GLU A 221 -8.46 6.71 16.31
N GLY A 222 -7.87 6.57 15.12
CA GLY A 222 -8.20 7.39 13.95
C GLY A 222 -7.88 8.88 14.13
N ALA A 223 -7.06 9.22 15.12
CA ALA A 223 -6.72 10.60 15.50
C ALA A 223 -5.52 11.17 14.74
N THR A 224 -4.90 10.41 13.83
CA THR A 224 -3.67 10.78 13.11
C THR A 224 -3.68 12.21 12.55
N GLU A 225 -4.79 12.62 11.93
CA GLU A 225 -4.96 13.96 11.37
C GLU A 225 -4.97 15.04 12.46
N GLU A 226 -5.69 14.79 13.56
CA GLU A 226 -5.86 15.76 14.63
C GLU A 226 -4.61 15.86 15.53
N ASP A 227 -3.88 14.76 15.70
CA ASP A 227 -2.56 14.74 16.35
C ASP A 227 -1.56 15.59 15.57
N PHE A 228 -1.56 15.45 14.23
CA PHE A 228 -0.73 16.26 13.35
C PHE A 228 -1.13 17.74 13.43
N MET A 229 -2.43 18.03 13.44
CA MET A 229 -2.96 19.38 13.58
C MET A 229 -2.52 20.04 14.88
N SER A 230 -2.68 19.35 16.01
CA SER A 230 -2.27 19.84 17.33
C SER A 230 -0.77 20.12 17.36
N TRP A 231 0.05 19.18 16.88
CA TRP A 231 1.50 19.35 16.81
C TRP A 231 1.92 20.50 15.88
N LYS A 232 1.21 20.69 14.77
CA LYS A 232 1.47 21.80 13.83
C LYS A 232 1.13 23.16 14.45
N GLU A 233 0.06 23.25 15.22
CA GLU A 233 -0.29 24.46 15.98
C GLU A 233 0.83 24.83 16.97
N ASP A 234 1.40 23.84 17.66
CA ASP A 234 2.57 24.04 18.54
C ASP A 234 3.83 24.47 17.78
N LEU A 235 4.08 23.88 16.60
CA LEU A 235 5.19 24.29 15.72
C LEU A 235 5.05 25.74 15.27
N PHE A 236 3.83 26.15 14.93
CA PHE A 236 3.51 27.52 14.53
C PHE A 236 3.60 28.51 15.69
N ALA A 237 3.26 28.11 16.92
CA ALA A 237 3.57 28.89 18.11
C ALA A 237 5.09 29.10 18.27
N VAL A 238 5.91 28.08 18.01
CA VAL A 238 7.38 28.21 18.01
C VAL A 238 7.89 29.18 16.94
N PHE A 239 7.29 29.16 15.74
CA PHE A 239 7.66 30.08 14.67
C PHE A 239 7.44 31.54 15.06
N LYS A 240 6.31 31.82 15.72
CA LYS A 240 5.99 33.14 16.26
C LYS A 240 6.89 33.51 17.45
N ASP A 241 6.90 32.68 18.47
CA ASP A 241 7.42 33.05 19.80
C ASP A 241 8.94 32.92 19.90
N LYS A 242 9.53 31.91 19.26
CA LYS A 242 10.99 31.64 19.32
C LYS A 242 11.76 32.14 18.10
N LEU A 243 11.13 32.15 16.92
CA LEU A 243 11.79 32.51 15.66
C LEU A 243 11.42 33.90 15.15
N GLY A 244 10.38 34.54 15.71
CA GLY A 244 9.97 35.90 15.35
C GLY A 244 9.39 36.01 13.94
N PHE A 245 8.88 34.92 13.37
CA PHE A 245 8.24 34.94 12.06
C PHE A 245 6.90 35.68 12.14
N GLN A 246 6.58 36.44 11.09
CA GLN A 246 5.31 37.16 11.00
C GLN A 246 4.27 36.27 10.33
N GLU A 247 3.15 36.09 11.00
CA GLU A 247 2.01 35.36 10.45
C GLU A 247 1.23 36.26 9.48
N ALA A 248 1.10 35.82 8.24
CA ALA A 248 0.24 36.40 7.22
C ALA A 248 -1.16 35.76 7.26
N GLU A 249 -2.16 36.49 6.76
CA GLU A 249 -3.49 35.94 6.57
C GLU A 249 -3.42 34.78 5.57
N ALA A 250 -3.84 33.59 6.00
CA ALA A 250 -3.85 32.40 5.17
C ALA A 250 -4.86 32.58 4.03
N ARG A 251 -4.37 32.93 2.84
CA ARG A 251 -5.16 32.97 1.60
C ARG A 251 -4.71 31.86 0.68
N TYR A 252 -5.66 31.26 -0.02
CA TYR A 252 -5.33 30.27 -1.05
C TYR A 252 -4.56 30.92 -2.19
N ILE A 253 -3.35 30.41 -2.44
CA ILE A 253 -2.52 30.73 -3.61
C ILE A 253 -2.40 29.43 -4.40
N PRO A 254 -2.92 29.34 -5.64
CA PRO A 254 -2.87 28.13 -6.43
C PRO A 254 -1.43 27.81 -6.84
N SER A 255 -1.06 26.52 -6.78
CA SER A 255 0.15 26.00 -7.42
C SER A 255 -0.14 25.41 -8.81
N LEU A 256 -1.42 25.11 -9.07
CA LEU A 256 -1.93 24.57 -10.32
C LEU A 256 -2.93 25.52 -10.95
N LYS A 257 -2.87 25.60 -12.28
CA LYS A 257 -3.88 26.22 -13.12
C LYS A 257 -4.74 25.13 -13.74
N VAL A 258 -6.04 25.18 -13.48
CA VAL A 258 -7.04 24.27 -14.06
C VAL A 258 -7.97 25.11 -14.93
N GLU A 259 -7.94 24.90 -16.24
CA GLU A 259 -8.70 25.67 -17.22
C GLU A 259 -9.47 24.77 -18.16
N GLU A 260 -10.67 25.22 -18.55
CA GLU A 260 -11.46 24.59 -19.60
C GLU A 260 -10.85 24.90 -20.97
N ASP A 261 -10.69 23.87 -21.79
CA ASP A 261 -10.11 23.98 -23.12
C ASP A 261 -10.94 23.20 -24.14
N GLU A 262 -11.94 23.86 -24.72
CA GLU A 262 -12.83 23.27 -25.73
C GLU A 262 -12.13 22.94 -27.06
N SER A 263 -10.85 23.31 -27.23
CA SER A 263 -10.08 22.94 -28.42
C SER A 263 -9.57 21.50 -28.40
N LEU A 264 -9.56 20.87 -27.22
CA LEU A 264 -9.11 19.49 -27.05
C LEU A 264 -10.20 18.50 -27.47
N GLU A 265 -9.80 17.48 -28.23
CA GLU A 265 -10.72 16.42 -28.63
C GLU A 265 -10.89 15.41 -27.48
N PRO A 266 -12.08 14.78 -27.33
CA PRO A 266 -12.31 13.76 -26.30
C PRO A 266 -11.32 12.58 -26.33
N ILE A 267 -10.70 12.28 -27.46
CA ILE A 267 -9.70 11.21 -27.61
C ILE A 267 -8.36 11.53 -26.94
N ASP A 268 -8.06 12.82 -26.76
CA ASP A 268 -6.83 13.27 -26.11
C ASP A 268 -6.96 13.32 -24.58
N LEU A 269 -8.18 13.12 -24.06
CA LEU A 269 -8.45 13.20 -22.63
C LEU A 269 -8.16 11.89 -21.90
N HIS A 270 -7.63 12.04 -20.70
CA HIS A 270 -7.65 10.97 -19.72
C HIS A 270 -9.03 10.89 -19.06
N HIS A 271 -9.71 9.75 -19.20
CA HIS A 271 -11.09 9.55 -18.76
C HIS A 271 -11.20 8.93 -17.36
N GLY A 272 -10.07 8.54 -16.78
CA GLY A 272 -10.02 7.90 -15.46
C GLY A 272 -9.05 6.72 -15.39
N GLU A 273 -8.26 6.49 -16.43
CA GLU A 273 -7.29 5.41 -16.46
C GLU A 273 -6.28 5.58 -15.32
N PRO A 274 -5.97 4.52 -14.57
CA PRO A 274 -4.99 4.61 -13.48
C PRO A 274 -3.63 5.08 -13.97
N ASN A 275 -3.05 6.04 -13.26
CA ASN A 275 -1.73 6.57 -13.58
C ASN A 275 -0.64 5.82 -12.80
N ASN A 276 0.18 5.03 -13.51
CA ASN A 276 1.33 4.35 -12.90
C ASN A 276 2.48 5.31 -12.50
N ARG A 277 2.40 6.61 -12.85
CA ARG A 277 3.52 7.57 -12.64
C ARG A 277 3.69 8.04 -11.20
N ALA A 278 2.72 7.82 -10.31
CA ALA A 278 2.75 8.36 -8.95
C ALA A 278 3.49 7.47 -7.93
N GLU A 279 3.88 6.24 -8.27
CA GLU A 279 4.67 5.41 -7.37
C GLU A 279 6.15 5.76 -7.49
N ALA A 280 6.80 6.01 -6.35
CA ALA A 280 8.25 6.17 -6.28
C ALA A 280 8.95 4.98 -6.99
N PRO A 281 10.08 5.19 -7.71
CA PRO A 281 10.71 4.16 -8.54
C PRO A 281 10.98 2.82 -7.84
N LYS A 282 11.17 2.83 -6.51
CA LYS A 282 11.37 1.63 -5.69
C LYS A 282 10.08 0.84 -5.41
N ALA A 283 8.93 1.50 -5.27
CA ALA A 283 7.63 0.83 -5.11
C ALA A 283 7.18 0.15 -6.41
N ALA A 284 7.43 0.81 -7.54
CA ALA A 284 7.17 0.27 -8.88
C ALA A 284 7.93 -1.04 -9.18
N ALA A 285 9.05 -1.32 -8.49
CA ALA A 285 9.81 -2.56 -8.67
C ALA A 285 9.15 -3.80 -8.02
N GLN A 286 8.25 -3.61 -7.05
CA GLN A 286 7.54 -4.70 -6.35
C GLN A 286 6.14 -4.95 -6.89
N SER A 287 5.61 -4.02 -7.68
CA SER A 287 4.26 -4.04 -8.25
C SER A 287 4.31 -4.34 -9.75
N SER A 288 3.36 -5.12 -10.25
CA SER A 288 3.16 -5.23 -11.70
C SER A 288 2.54 -3.94 -12.26
N SER A 289 2.60 -3.74 -13.57
CA SER A 289 1.79 -2.71 -14.21
C SER A 289 0.30 -2.91 -13.91
N VAL A 290 -0.46 -1.83 -13.78
CA VAL A 290 -1.92 -1.89 -13.75
C VAL A 290 -2.46 -2.38 -15.08
N ARG A 291 -3.37 -3.34 -15.02
CA ARG A 291 -4.03 -3.95 -16.17
C ARG A 291 -5.54 -4.03 -15.93
N THR A 292 -6.28 -4.11 -17.02
CA THR A 292 -7.69 -4.49 -16.99
C THR A 292 -7.80 -6.01 -16.88
N LEU A 293 -8.44 -6.50 -15.81
CA LEU A 293 -8.63 -7.91 -15.52
C LEU A 293 -10.10 -8.25 -15.35
N SER A 294 -10.52 -9.40 -15.86
CA SER A 294 -11.91 -9.86 -15.75
C SER A 294 -12.15 -10.57 -14.41
N ILE A 295 -13.28 -10.28 -13.76
CA ILE A 295 -13.77 -11.10 -12.65
C ILE A 295 -14.50 -12.30 -13.26
N SER A 296 -13.92 -13.49 -13.10
CA SER A 296 -14.41 -14.73 -13.71
C SER A 296 -15.42 -15.49 -12.84
N ASP A 297 -15.33 -15.37 -11.52
CA ASP A 297 -16.32 -15.87 -10.56
C ASP A 297 -16.50 -14.87 -9.42
N SER A 298 -17.72 -14.77 -8.89
CA SER A 298 -18.01 -13.98 -7.69
C SER A 298 -19.12 -14.62 -6.86
N ARG A 299 -18.82 -14.88 -5.58
CA ARG A 299 -19.81 -15.39 -4.62
C ARG A 299 -19.78 -14.80 -3.23
N ALA A 300 -20.95 -14.74 -2.62
CA ALA A 300 -21.11 -14.38 -1.22
C ALA A 300 -20.64 -15.55 -0.34
N LEU A 301 -19.87 -15.23 0.70
CA LEU A 301 -19.34 -16.17 1.69
C LEU A 301 -20.09 -16.11 3.02
N PHE A 302 -20.83 -15.03 3.27
CA PHE A 302 -21.72 -14.93 4.42
C PHE A 302 -23.12 -15.33 4.02
N THR A 303 -23.85 -15.92 4.98
CA THR A 303 -25.28 -16.24 4.86
C THR A 303 -26.17 -15.10 5.37
N SER A 304 -25.59 -14.14 6.10
CA SER A 304 -26.29 -12.95 6.64
C SER A 304 -26.75 -12.00 5.54
N SER A 305 -27.90 -11.36 5.77
CA SER A 305 -28.43 -10.29 4.92
C SER A 305 -27.86 -8.91 5.23
N SER A 306 -27.33 -8.70 6.45
CA SER A 306 -26.86 -7.39 6.92
C SER A 306 -25.37 -7.15 6.65
N ARG A 307 -24.61 -8.22 6.43
CA ARG A 307 -23.16 -8.17 6.19
C ARG A 307 -22.84 -9.00 4.97
N HIS A 308 -21.91 -8.52 4.17
CA HIS A 308 -21.47 -9.23 2.98
C HIS A 308 -19.98 -9.49 3.03
N CYS A 309 -19.58 -10.67 2.56
CA CYS A 309 -18.20 -11.01 2.27
C CYS A 309 -18.17 -11.73 0.94
N LEU A 310 -17.25 -11.34 0.06
CA LEU A 310 -17.17 -11.79 -1.31
C LEU A 310 -15.92 -12.64 -1.48
N HIS A 311 -16.05 -13.75 -2.17
CA HIS A 311 -14.96 -14.39 -2.89
C HIS A 311 -15.04 -13.96 -4.35
N MET A 312 -13.91 -13.58 -4.94
CA MET A 312 -13.86 -13.20 -6.35
C MET A 312 -12.61 -13.79 -7.01
N ASP A 313 -12.77 -14.45 -8.15
CA ASP A 313 -11.68 -14.95 -8.98
C ASP A 313 -11.36 -13.98 -10.09
N VAL A 314 -10.11 -13.52 -10.16
CA VAL A 314 -9.65 -12.60 -11.20
C VAL A 314 -8.86 -13.38 -12.26
N ASP A 315 -9.25 -13.27 -13.52
CA ASP A 315 -8.62 -13.99 -14.63
C ASP A 315 -7.43 -13.21 -15.21
N LEU A 316 -6.25 -13.83 -15.15
CA LEU A 316 -5.02 -13.28 -15.73
C LEU A 316 -4.78 -13.73 -17.17
N THR A 317 -5.60 -14.61 -17.75
CA THR A 317 -5.31 -15.26 -19.04
C THR A 317 -5.09 -14.27 -20.19
N SER A 318 -5.77 -13.12 -20.16
CA SER A 318 -5.60 -12.04 -21.14
C SER A 318 -4.28 -11.25 -21.00
N GLN A 319 -3.55 -11.42 -19.89
CA GLN A 319 -2.34 -10.68 -19.53
C GLN A 319 -1.20 -11.66 -19.20
N PRO A 320 -0.60 -12.35 -20.19
CA PRO A 320 0.36 -13.44 -19.98
C PRO A 320 1.59 -13.05 -19.15
N GLU A 321 2.01 -11.79 -19.21
CA GLU A 321 3.11 -11.21 -18.43
C GLU A 321 2.84 -11.10 -16.93
N LEU A 322 1.56 -11.10 -16.51
CA LEU A 322 1.21 -11.09 -15.10
C LEU A 322 1.39 -12.49 -14.50
N SER A 323 2.08 -12.55 -13.36
CA SER A 323 2.20 -13.76 -12.53
C SER A 323 2.18 -13.37 -11.07
N TYR A 324 1.64 -14.26 -10.24
CA TYR A 324 1.61 -14.09 -8.79
C TYR A 324 2.22 -15.31 -8.11
N LYS A 325 2.67 -15.12 -6.87
CA LYS A 325 3.02 -16.20 -5.95
C LYS A 325 2.02 -16.26 -4.82
N THR A 326 1.83 -17.46 -4.29
CA THR A 326 1.00 -17.71 -3.12
C THR A 326 1.41 -16.77 -1.98
N GLY A 327 0.45 -16.08 -1.36
CA GLY A 327 0.68 -15.06 -0.34
C GLY A 327 1.03 -13.66 -0.86
N ASP A 328 1.07 -13.43 -2.18
CA ASP A 328 1.09 -12.07 -2.74
C ASP A 328 -0.24 -11.34 -2.54
N HIS A 329 -0.28 -10.06 -2.90
CA HIS A 329 -1.48 -9.22 -2.81
C HIS A 329 -1.98 -8.85 -4.20
N LEU A 330 -3.30 -8.72 -4.33
CA LEU A 330 -3.96 -8.12 -5.48
C LEU A 330 -4.47 -6.74 -5.08
N ALA A 331 -4.09 -5.72 -5.84
CA ALA A 331 -4.50 -4.35 -5.64
C ALA A 331 -5.60 -3.99 -6.64
N ILE A 332 -6.75 -3.53 -6.15
CA ILE A 332 -7.90 -3.12 -6.98
C ILE A 332 -8.04 -1.61 -6.96
N TRP A 333 -8.18 -1.00 -8.14
CA TRP A 333 -8.45 0.42 -8.31
C TRP A 333 -9.96 0.66 -8.44
N PRO A 334 -10.59 1.34 -7.47
CA PRO A 334 -12.03 1.61 -7.51
C PRO A 334 -12.36 2.89 -8.28
N GLY A 335 -13.65 3.08 -8.58
CA GLY A 335 -14.24 4.39 -8.84
C GLY A 335 -15.13 4.83 -7.67
N ASN A 336 -15.29 6.15 -7.49
CA ASN A 336 -16.20 6.70 -6.50
C ASN A 336 -17.68 6.41 -6.87
N PRO A 337 -18.58 6.31 -5.88
CA PRO A 337 -20.01 6.08 -6.11
C PRO A 337 -20.66 7.27 -6.83
N ASP A 338 -21.60 6.99 -7.73
CA ASP A 338 -22.23 8.02 -8.58
C ASP A 338 -22.87 9.13 -7.74
N VAL A 339 -23.54 8.77 -6.65
CA VAL A 339 -24.25 9.73 -5.77
C VAL A 339 -23.33 10.80 -5.18
N GLU A 340 -22.07 10.47 -4.87
CA GLU A 340 -21.13 11.45 -4.32
C GLU A 340 -20.46 12.27 -5.42
N VAL A 341 -20.23 11.67 -6.59
CA VAL A 341 -19.69 12.37 -7.76
C VAL A 341 -20.69 13.41 -8.26
N GLU A 342 -21.95 13.04 -8.48
CA GLU A 342 -22.98 13.95 -8.94
C GLU A 342 -23.26 15.05 -7.90
N ARG A 343 -23.29 14.71 -6.61
CA ARG A 343 -23.43 15.71 -5.53
C ARG A 343 -22.34 16.78 -5.60
N LEU A 344 -21.09 16.39 -5.84
CA LEU A 344 -20.00 17.35 -5.90
C LEU A 344 -20.10 18.24 -7.15
N LEU A 345 -20.45 17.67 -8.30
CA LEU A 345 -20.70 18.43 -9.54
C LEU A 345 -21.83 19.46 -9.35
N ASP A 346 -22.93 19.05 -8.72
CA ASP A 346 -24.10 19.89 -8.45
C ASP A 346 -23.77 21.04 -7.49
N VAL A 347 -23.11 20.73 -6.37
CA VAL A 347 -22.76 21.73 -5.35
C VAL A 347 -21.74 22.75 -5.88
N LEU A 348 -20.85 22.35 -6.78
CA LEU A 348 -19.94 23.26 -7.48
C LEU A 348 -20.63 24.04 -8.61
N GLY A 349 -21.82 23.62 -9.05
CA GLY A 349 -22.57 24.23 -10.15
C GLY A 349 -21.93 23.97 -11.52
N ILE A 350 -21.30 22.80 -11.71
CA ILE A 350 -20.58 22.43 -12.94
C ILE A 350 -21.15 21.21 -13.66
N SER A 351 -22.30 20.68 -13.23
CA SER A 351 -22.92 19.45 -13.78
C SER A 351 -23.15 19.50 -15.29
N SER A 352 -23.59 20.64 -15.84
CA SER A 352 -23.80 20.80 -17.30
C SER A 352 -22.50 20.90 -18.11
N ARG A 353 -21.36 21.08 -17.42
CA ARG A 353 -20.04 21.30 -18.00
C ARG A 353 -19.06 20.19 -17.62
N ARG A 354 -19.59 19.08 -17.08
CA ARG A 354 -18.78 18.07 -16.40
C ARG A 354 -17.80 17.35 -17.33
N ASP A 355 -18.17 17.27 -18.61
CA ASP A 355 -17.45 16.59 -19.70
C ASP A 355 -16.56 17.56 -20.51
N ILE A 356 -16.56 18.86 -20.20
CA ILE A 356 -15.68 19.83 -20.88
C ILE A 356 -14.22 19.48 -20.54
N PRO A 357 -13.33 19.41 -21.55
CA PRO A 357 -11.91 19.19 -21.32
C PRO A 357 -11.29 20.21 -20.38
N LEU A 358 -10.42 19.73 -19.49
CA LEU A 358 -9.65 20.51 -18.53
C LEU A 358 -8.16 20.29 -18.76
N GLY A 359 -7.46 21.38 -19.06
CA GLY A 359 -6.00 21.44 -19.01
C GLY A 359 -5.54 21.76 -17.58
N ILE A 360 -4.61 20.97 -17.05
CA ILE A 360 -3.98 21.19 -15.75
C ILE A 360 -2.49 21.46 -15.95
N THR A 361 -2.03 22.63 -15.52
CA THR A 361 -0.62 23.03 -15.63
C THR A 361 -0.08 23.50 -14.28
N ALA A 362 1.18 23.18 -14.00
CA ALA A 362 1.88 23.70 -12.84
C ALA A 362 2.26 25.18 -13.07
N LEU A 363 2.04 26.02 -12.07
CA LEU A 363 2.37 27.45 -12.13
C LEU A 363 3.84 27.73 -11.78
N ASP A 364 4.50 26.79 -11.12
CA ASP A 364 5.92 26.83 -10.80
C ASP A 364 6.62 25.54 -11.24
N SER A 365 7.95 25.61 -11.41
CA SER A 365 8.75 24.49 -11.91
C SER A 365 8.98 23.36 -10.91
N ALA A 366 8.73 23.60 -9.62
CA ALA A 366 8.89 22.60 -8.57
C ALA A 366 7.61 21.76 -8.37
N THR A 367 6.45 22.32 -8.70
CA THR A 367 5.16 21.65 -8.62
C THR A 367 4.99 20.64 -9.76
N LYS A 368 4.66 19.41 -9.39
CA LYS A 368 4.27 18.36 -10.34
C LYS A 368 2.75 18.29 -10.40
N VAL A 369 2.20 18.12 -11.60
CA VAL A 369 0.76 17.87 -11.75
C VAL A 369 0.46 16.46 -11.22
N PRO A 370 -0.42 16.33 -10.22
CA PRO A 370 -0.53 15.09 -9.47
C PRO A 370 -1.47 14.06 -10.12
N ILE A 371 -2.28 14.49 -11.10
CA ILE A 371 -3.24 13.65 -11.83
C ILE A 371 -3.00 13.72 -13.34
N PRO A 372 -3.44 12.72 -14.12
CA PRO A 372 -3.39 12.79 -15.58
C PRO A 372 -4.09 14.03 -16.13
N THR A 373 -3.46 14.66 -17.13
CA THR A 373 -3.95 15.86 -17.81
C THR A 373 -3.58 15.79 -19.29
N PRO A 374 -4.45 16.22 -20.23
CA PRO A 374 -5.77 16.81 -20.00
C PRO A 374 -6.83 15.77 -19.55
N THR A 375 -7.89 16.21 -18.88
CA THR A 375 -8.94 15.33 -18.33
C THR A 375 -10.29 16.07 -18.25
N SER A 376 -11.28 15.57 -17.52
CA SER A 376 -12.59 16.22 -17.31
C SER A 376 -12.96 16.21 -15.83
N SER A 377 -13.86 17.10 -15.39
CA SER A 377 -14.25 17.17 -13.98
C SER A 377 -14.92 15.88 -13.48
N ILE A 378 -15.68 15.20 -14.35
CA ILE A 378 -16.28 13.90 -14.03
C ILE A 378 -15.20 12.85 -13.80
N ALA A 379 -14.14 12.79 -14.61
CA ALA A 379 -13.04 11.86 -14.45
C ALA A 379 -12.23 12.15 -13.16
N ILE A 380 -11.97 13.44 -12.88
CA ILE A 380 -11.29 13.89 -11.65
C ILE A 380 -12.00 13.36 -10.40
N PHE A 381 -13.31 13.62 -10.28
CA PHE A 381 -14.07 13.22 -9.10
C PHE A 381 -14.37 11.73 -9.04
N ARG A 382 -14.44 11.04 -10.19
CA ARG A 382 -14.76 9.62 -10.23
C ARG A 382 -13.56 8.72 -9.97
N TYR A 383 -12.38 9.09 -10.45
CA TYR A 383 -11.23 8.18 -10.49
C TYR A 383 -9.91 8.75 -10.00
N TYR A 384 -9.79 10.06 -9.77
CA TYR A 384 -8.49 10.64 -9.37
C TYR A 384 -8.46 11.15 -7.94
N LEU A 385 -9.57 11.68 -7.42
CA LEU A 385 -9.64 12.23 -6.06
C LEU A 385 -10.46 11.35 -5.11
N GLU A 386 -10.02 11.25 -3.86
CA GLU A 386 -10.71 10.54 -2.79
C GLU A 386 -11.79 11.44 -2.15
N ILE A 387 -12.93 11.58 -2.85
CA ILE A 387 -14.01 12.50 -2.45
C ILE A 387 -14.90 11.96 -1.32
N CYS A 388 -14.77 10.67 -0.97
CA CYS A 388 -15.59 10.02 0.04
C CYS A 388 -14.96 10.06 1.45
N ALA A 389 -13.71 10.52 1.56
CA ALA A 389 -13.04 10.63 2.86
C ALA A 389 -13.65 11.76 3.71
N PRO A 390 -13.60 11.64 5.05
CA PRO A 390 -13.91 12.73 5.96
C PRO A 390 -13.09 13.99 5.66
N VAL A 391 -13.75 15.15 5.64
CA VAL A 391 -13.05 16.43 5.43
C VAL A 391 -12.35 16.82 6.71
N ASN A 392 -11.01 16.89 6.72
CA ASN A 392 -10.25 17.31 7.90
C ASN A 392 -10.59 18.74 8.36
N ARG A 393 -10.34 19.03 9.66
CA ARG A 393 -10.70 20.30 10.32
C ARG A 393 -10.14 21.54 9.63
N ASP A 394 -8.96 21.42 9.08
CA ASP A 394 -8.26 22.52 8.42
C ASP A 394 -8.84 22.84 7.05
N ASN A 395 -9.16 21.82 6.27
CA ASN A 395 -9.87 21.98 5.01
C ASN A 395 -11.25 22.59 5.27
N VAL A 396 -11.94 22.22 6.36
CA VAL A 396 -13.19 22.89 6.77
C VAL A 396 -12.96 24.40 6.96
N ARG A 397 -11.91 24.78 7.71
CA ARG A 397 -11.58 26.20 7.92
C ARG A 397 -11.23 26.91 6.62
N ASP A 398 -10.39 26.30 5.79
CA ASP A 398 -9.85 26.91 4.57
C ASP A 398 -10.92 27.03 3.48
N LEU A 399 -11.95 26.16 3.48
CA LEU A 399 -13.12 26.28 2.61
C LEU A 399 -13.95 27.54 2.89
N ALA A 400 -13.88 28.11 4.09
CA ALA A 400 -14.67 29.28 4.46
C ALA A 400 -14.44 30.47 3.50
N GLN A 401 -13.20 30.67 3.02
CA GLN A 401 -12.87 31.78 2.12
C GLN A 401 -13.65 31.75 0.79
N PHE A 402 -14.12 30.55 0.38
CA PHE A 402 -14.87 30.33 -0.85
C PHE A 402 -16.40 30.31 -0.65
N ALA A 403 -16.87 30.42 0.59
CA ALA A 403 -18.28 30.23 0.95
C ALA A 403 -19.24 31.20 0.22
N PRO A 404 -20.32 30.73 -0.42
CA PRO A 404 -21.20 31.60 -1.22
C PRO A 404 -21.94 32.69 -0.42
N THR A 405 -22.08 32.51 0.90
CA THR A 405 -22.79 33.44 1.79
C THR A 405 -22.00 33.71 3.08
N PRO A 406 -22.23 34.85 3.76
CA PRO A 406 -21.61 35.13 5.06
C PRO A 406 -21.94 34.10 6.14
N GLU A 407 -23.12 33.50 6.10
CA GLU A 407 -23.56 32.47 7.05
C GLU A 407 -22.75 31.18 6.87
N ALA A 408 -22.58 30.74 5.62
CA ALA A 408 -21.75 29.58 5.29
C ALA A 408 -20.29 29.81 5.68
N HIS A 409 -19.77 31.02 5.45
CA HIS A 409 -18.42 31.42 5.87
C HIS A 409 -18.26 31.34 7.39
N ALA A 410 -19.19 31.92 8.15
CA ALA A 410 -19.15 31.92 9.61
C ALA A 410 -19.30 30.50 10.19
N TYR A 411 -20.18 29.68 9.61
CA TYR A 411 -20.37 28.28 9.99
C TYR A 411 -19.09 27.46 9.84
N LEU A 412 -18.45 27.51 8.68
CA LEU A 412 -17.21 26.77 8.43
C LEU A 412 -16.05 27.25 9.31
N LEU A 413 -15.91 28.57 9.53
CA LEU A 413 -14.88 29.09 10.43
C LEU A 413 -15.10 28.67 11.88
N ALA A 414 -16.34 28.70 12.37
CA ALA A 414 -16.66 28.27 13.72
C ALA A 414 -16.34 26.78 13.90
N LEU A 415 -16.74 25.95 12.93
CA LEU A 415 -16.49 24.51 12.95
C LEU A 415 -14.99 24.18 12.84
N GLY A 416 -14.23 24.84 11.98
CA GLY A 416 -12.80 24.58 11.80
C GLY A 416 -11.91 25.07 12.96
N LYS A 417 -12.36 26.07 13.72
CA LYS A 417 -11.60 26.62 14.87
C LYS A 417 -11.71 25.77 16.13
N ASP A 418 -12.86 25.15 16.36
CA ASP A 418 -13.13 24.40 17.59
C ASP A 418 -12.90 22.90 17.39
N LYS A 419 -11.81 22.39 17.97
CA LYS A 419 -11.43 20.97 17.92
C LYS A 419 -12.52 20.05 18.47
N ASP A 420 -13.12 20.39 19.60
CA ASP A 420 -14.10 19.54 20.27
C ASP A 420 -15.47 19.58 19.58
N ALA A 421 -15.85 20.74 19.02
CA ALA A 421 -17.04 20.85 18.17
C ALA A 421 -16.86 20.04 16.88
N TYR A 422 -15.70 20.14 16.22
CA TYR A 422 -15.40 19.38 15.01
C TYR A 422 -15.37 17.88 15.28
N ALA A 423 -14.72 17.42 16.36
CA ALA A 423 -14.67 16.01 16.74
C ALA A 423 -16.08 15.44 16.99
N ARG A 424 -16.95 16.18 17.69
CA ARG A 424 -18.36 15.80 17.85
C ARG A 424 -19.10 15.79 16.51
N PHE A 425 -18.89 16.79 15.67
CA PHE A 425 -19.56 16.88 14.37
C PHE A 425 -19.18 15.72 13.45
N ILE A 426 -17.89 15.42 13.31
CA ILE A 426 -17.41 14.33 12.44
C ILE A 426 -17.79 12.95 13.00
N GLY A 427 -17.76 12.78 14.33
CA GLY A 427 -18.22 11.55 14.96
C GLY A 427 -19.69 11.25 14.69
N ARG A 428 -20.52 12.29 14.51
CA ARG A 428 -21.96 12.16 14.25
C ARG A 428 -22.29 12.00 12.77
N THR A 429 -21.51 12.61 11.88
CA THR A 429 -21.89 12.79 10.47
C THR A 429 -20.99 12.03 9.50
N HIS A 430 -19.73 11.78 9.86
CA HIS A 430 -18.68 11.30 8.97
C HIS A 430 -18.67 12.04 7.62
N ILE A 431 -18.81 13.37 7.68
CA ILE A 431 -19.15 14.16 6.50
C ILE A 431 -18.00 14.20 5.49
N ASN A 432 -18.34 13.94 4.23
CA ASN A 432 -17.45 14.12 3.09
C ASN A 432 -17.58 15.55 2.52
N LEU A 433 -16.74 15.89 1.53
CA LEU A 433 -16.70 17.25 0.99
C LEU A 433 -18.03 17.69 0.38
N GLY A 434 -18.60 16.91 -0.53
CA GLY A 434 -19.83 17.28 -1.23
C GLY A 434 -20.99 17.51 -0.25
N ARG A 435 -21.13 16.64 0.75
CA ARG A 435 -22.14 16.76 1.81
C ARG A 435 -21.88 17.99 2.70
N LEU A 436 -20.64 18.28 3.05
CA LEU A 436 -20.29 19.45 3.86
C LEU A 436 -20.63 20.76 3.15
N LEU A 437 -20.25 20.89 1.89
CA LEU A 437 -20.52 22.08 1.09
C LEU A 437 -22.04 22.29 0.91
N GLN A 438 -22.78 21.20 0.69
CA GLN A 438 -24.25 21.25 0.60
C GLN A 438 -24.89 21.62 1.94
N LEU A 439 -24.40 21.08 3.06
CA LEU A 439 -24.89 21.41 4.40
C LEU A 439 -24.63 22.88 4.74
N ALA A 440 -23.44 23.38 4.42
CA ALA A 440 -23.05 24.76 4.71
C ALA A 440 -23.80 25.78 3.84
N CYS A 441 -24.14 25.43 2.58
CA CYS A 441 -24.91 26.29 1.71
C CYS A 441 -25.76 25.47 0.72
N PRO A 442 -27.01 25.12 1.06
CA PRO A 442 -27.86 24.28 0.21
C PRO A 442 -28.45 25.03 -0.99
N ASP A 443 -28.66 26.35 -0.87
CA ASP A 443 -29.42 27.13 -1.84
C ASP A 443 -28.57 27.75 -2.96
N ARG A 444 -27.22 27.68 -2.87
CA ARG A 444 -26.32 28.33 -3.83
C ARG A 444 -25.11 27.47 -4.18
N PRO A 445 -24.71 27.44 -5.47
CA PRO A 445 -23.52 26.72 -5.89
C PRO A 445 -22.23 27.43 -5.44
N TRP A 446 -21.20 26.63 -5.16
CA TRP A 446 -19.86 27.02 -4.72
C TRP A 446 -18.97 27.49 -5.88
N LYS A 447 -19.47 28.41 -6.72
CA LYS A 447 -18.78 28.88 -7.94
C LYS A 447 -17.41 29.53 -7.69
N ARG A 448 -17.16 30.00 -6.46
CA ARG A 448 -15.88 30.62 -6.07
C ARG A 448 -14.84 29.61 -5.62
N LEU A 449 -15.20 28.34 -5.40
CA LEU A 449 -14.29 27.27 -5.03
C LEU A 449 -13.59 26.74 -6.28
N PRO A 450 -12.30 27.03 -6.50
CA PRO A 450 -11.64 26.66 -7.74
C PRO A 450 -11.33 25.17 -7.79
N LEU A 451 -11.40 24.55 -8.98
CA LEU A 451 -11.02 23.14 -9.16
C LEU A 451 -9.55 22.89 -8.82
N SER A 452 -8.66 23.87 -9.01
CA SER A 452 -7.26 23.77 -8.57
C SER A 452 -7.14 23.50 -7.07
N TYR A 453 -7.99 24.14 -6.25
CA TYR A 453 -7.98 23.90 -4.80
C TYR A 453 -8.31 22.45 -4.50
N LEU A 454 -9.32 21.88 -5.18
CA LEU A 454 -9.72 20.48 -4.97
C LEU A 454 -8.63 19.50 -5.41
N VAL A 455 -8.00 19.74 -6.57
CA VAL A 455 -6.91 18.89 -7.07
C VAL A 455 -5.68 18.93 -6.16
N GLU A 456 -5.42 20.07 -5.53
CA GLU A 456 -4.26 20.25 -4.64
C GLU A 456 -4.50 19.78 -3.20
N THR A 457 -5.74 19.79 -2.72
CA THR A 457 -6.06 19.55 -1.30
C THR A 457 -6.66 18.18 -1.03
N LEU A 458 -7.39 17.60 -1.98
CA LEU A 458 -7.96 16.27 -1.82
C LEU A 458 -6.90 15.19 -2.09
N PRO A 459 -6.82 14.15 -1.25
CA PRO A 459 -5.97 13.00 -1.53
C PRO A 459 -6.37 12.32 -2.84
N HIS A 460 -5.40 11.64 -3.48
CA HIS A 460 -5.69 10.80 -4.63
C HIS A 460 -6.36 9.50 -4.24
N ILE A 461 -7.21 8.98 -5.13
CA ILE A 461 -7.72 7.63 -4.95
C ILE A 461 -6.54 6.65 -5.00
N ARG A 462 -6.47 5.77 -4.00
CA ARG A 462 -5.45 4.71 -3.94
C ARG A 462 -6.06 3.34 -4.21
N PRO A 463 -5.31 2.40 -4.78
CA PRO A 463 -5.78 1.02 -4.88
C PRO A 463 -5.91 0.42 -3.47
N ARG A 464 -6.86 -0.51 -3.30
CA ARG A 464 -7.01 -1.27 -2.05
C ARG A 464 -6.45 -2.67 -2.26
N PHE A 465 -5.58 -3.08 -1.33
CA PHE A 465 -4.88 -4.36 -1.37
C PHE A 465 -5.71 -5.46 -0.69
N TYR A 466 -5.75 -6.62 -1.33
CA TYR A 466 -6.36 -7.83 -0.80
C TYR A 466 -5.32 -8.95 -0.84
N SER A 467 -5.19 -9.71 0.25
CA SER A 467 -4.36 -10.92 0.25
C SER A 467 -4.96 -11.94 -0.70
N ILE A 468 -4.14 -12.46 -1.62
CA ILE A 468 -4.61 -13.46 -2.58
C ILE A 468 -4.94 -14.75 -1.82
N SER A 469 -6.17 -15.23 -1.99
CA SER A 469 -6.73 -16.38 -1.29
C SER A 469 -6.65 -17.69 -2.06
N SER A 470 -5.93 -17.72 -3.19
CA SER A 470 -5.66 -18.91 -4.01
C SER A 470 -4.17 -19.24 -4.08
N SER A 471 -3.86 -20.52 -4.31
CA SER A 471 -2.48 -20.96 -4.57
C SER A 471 -2.10 -20.71 -6.03
N SER A 472 -0.92 -20.12 -6.24
CA SER A 472 -0.30 -19.99 -7.56
C SER A 472 0.09 -21.33 -8.19
N ILE A 473 0.19 -22.41 -7.41
CA ILE A 473 0.44 -23.78 -7.91
C ILE A 473 -0.85 -24.42 -8.41
N VAL A 474 -1.95 -24.21 -7.70
CA VAL A 474 -3.26 -24.80 -8.03
C VAL A 474 -3.99 -23.98 -9.11
N SER A 475 -3.90 -22.65 -9.04
CA SER A 475 -4.63 -21.72 -9.89
C SER A 475 -3.71 -20.61 -10.43
N PRO A 476 -2.68 -20.94 -11.23
CA PRO A 476 -1.62 -20.01 -11.64
C PRO A 476 -2.12 -18.78 -12.40
N ARG A 477 -3.28 -18.86 -13.06
CA ARG A 477 -3.89 -17.78 -13.85
C ARG A 477 -5.14 -17.19 -13.22
N LYS A 478 -5.52 -17.63 -12.02
CA LYS A 478 -6.74 -17.21 -11.32
C LYS A 478 -6.47 -16.89 -9.86
N PRO A 479 -5.84 -15.74 -9.54
CA PRO A 479 -5.80 -15.23 -8.18
C PRO A 479 -7.22 -14.97 -7.65
N SER A 480 -7.57 -15.57 -6.52
CA SER A 480 -8.79 -15.27 -5.77
C SER A 480 -8.55 -14.17 -4.75
N ILE A 481 -9.56 -13.37 -4.44
CA ILE A 481 -9.57 -12.46 -3.28
C ILE A 481 -10.76 -12.75 -2.36
N THR A 482 -10.56 -12.47 -1.07
CA THR A 482 -11.61 -12.52 -0.04
C THR A 482 -11.84 -11.12 0.52
N ALA A 483 -12.96 -10.49 0.16
CA ALA A 483 -13.26 -9.09 0.49
C ALA A 483 -14.49 -8.99 1.39
N ILE A 484 -14.32 -8.54 2.64
CA ILE A 484 -15.46 -8.14 3.47
C ILE A 484 -15.97 -6.77 3.00
N VAL A 485 -17.29 -6.63 2.88
CA VAL A 485 -17.92 -5.36 2.52
C VAL A 485 -17.94 -4.46 3.74
N SER A 486 -17.20 -3.36 3.66
CA SER A 486 -17.13 -2.35 4.71
C SER A 486 -18.34 -1.43 4.64
N THR A 487 -19.19 -1.56 5.65
CA THR A 487 -20.36 -0.71 5.87
C THR A 487 -20.46 -0.47 7.36
N THR A 488 -20.25 0.78 7.77
CA THR A 488 -20.19 1.17 9.19
C THR A 488 -21.35 2.10 9.51
N PRO A 489 -22.24 1.75 10.46
CA PRO A 489 -23.31 2.65 10.87
C PRO A 489 -22.73 3.88 11.58
N LEU A 490 -23.36 5.04 11.42
CA LEU A 490 -23.01 6.23 12.21
C LEU A 490 -23.34 6.01 13.69
N PRO A 491 -22.49 6.45 14.64
CA PRO A 491 -22.73 6.29 16.07
C PRO A 491 -24.08 6.83 16.55
N ASP A 492 -24.48 8.00 16.05
CA ASP A 492 -25.68 8.72 16.47
C ASP A 492 -26.92 8.43 15.62
N ASN A 493 -26.73 7.89 14.41
CA ASN A 493 -27.81 7.49 13.51
C ASN A 493 -27.47 6.15 12.86
N PRO A 494 -27.77 5.02 13.52
CA PRO A 494 -27.38 3.70 13.03
C PRO A 494 -27.99 3.30 11.68
N ASP A 495 -29.06 3.97 11.24
CA ASP A 495 -29.70 3.77 9.93
C ASP A 495 -28.90 4.41 8.79
N GLU A 496 -28.05 5.40 9.08
CA GLU A 496 -27.14 5.99 8.12
C GLU A 496 -25.80 5.25 8.10
N LEU A 497 -25.40 4.83 6.90
CA LEU A 497 -24.27 3.94 6.69
C LEU A 497 -23.12 4.66 5.98
N ILE A 498 -21.91 4.46 6.50
CA ILE A 498 -20.65 4.82 5.86
C ILE A 498 -20.20 3.65 5.01
N HIS A 499 -20.02 3.87 3.71
CA HIS A 499 -19.66 2.83 2.76
C HIS A 499 -18.17 2.91 2.40
N GLY A 500 -17.44 1.81 2.58
CA GLY A 500 -16.09 1.68 2.04
C GLY A 500 -16.11 1.64 0.52
N VAL A 501 -15.35 2.53 -0.13
CA VAL A 501 -15.38 2.75 -1.59
C VAL A 501 -15.15 1.46 -2.37
N THR A 502 -13.98 0.80 -2.21
CA THR A 502 -13.64 -0.38 -3.01
C THR A 502 -14.51 -1.58 -2.71
N SER A 503 -14.87 -1.82 -1.45
CA SER A 503 -15.61 -3.03 -1.09
C SER A 503 -17.06 -2.98 -1.55
N ASN A 504 -17.69 -1.80 -1.53
CA ASN A 504 -19.04 -1.61 -2.10
C ASN A 504 -18.99 -1.55 -3.64
N TYR A 505 -17.91 -1.02 -4.23
CA TYR A 505 -17.65 -1.13 -5.68
C TYR A 505 -17.57 -2.59 -6.15
N LEU A 506 -16.81 -3.45 -5.44
CA LEU A 506 -16.75 -4.90 -5.71
C LEU A 506 -18.09 -5.59 -5.50
N LEU A 507 -18.86 -5.18 -4.48
CA LEU A 507 -20.23 -5.66 -4.27
C LEU A 507 -21.12 -5.29 -5.45
N ALA A 508 -21.06 -4.05 -5.94
CA ALA A 508 -21.83 -3.61 -7.10
C ALA A 508 -21.51 -4.43 -8.36
N ILE A 509 -20.23 -4.73 -8.61
CA ILE A 509 -19.83 -5.62 -9.73
C ILE A 509 -20.42 -7.02 -9.55
N SER A 510 -20.30 -7.59 -8.34
CA SER A 510 -20.84 -8.92 -8.05
C SER A 510 -22.36 -8.98 -8.20
N GLN A 511 -23.07 -7.91 -7.83
CA GLN A 511 -24.53 -7.82 -7.92
C GLN A 511 -24.97 -7.64 -9.38
N GLN A 512 -24.27 -6.82 -10.17
CA GLN A 512 -24.53 -6.66 -11.60
C GLN A 512 -24.40 -7.99 -12.35
N ALA A 513 -23.35 -8.78 -12.06
CA ALA A 513 -23.17 -10.11 -12.65
C ALA A 513 -24.33 -11.08 -12.33
N ARG A 514 -25.07 -10.83 -11.25
CA ARG A 514 -26.22 -11.61 -10.80
C ARG A 514 -27.57 -10.96 -11.15
N SER A 515 -27.54 -9.87 -11.93
CA SER A 515 -28.72 -9.05 -12.25
C SER A 515 -29.49 -8.58 -11.00
N GLN A 516 -28.76 -8.27 -9.94
CA GLN A 516 -29.28 -7.77 -8.66
C GLN A 516 -28.82 -6.32 -8.44
N SER A 517 -29.60 -5.55 -7.69
CA SER A 517 -29.24 -4.19 -7.29
C SER A 517 -28.34 -4.20 -6.06
N HIS A 518 -27.56 -3.14 -5.88
CA HIS A 518 -26.79 -2.95 -4.65
C HIS A 518 -27.74 -2.84 -3.44
N PRO A 519 -27.50 -3.57 -2.32
CA PRO A 519 -28.42 -3.59 -1.17
C PRO A 519 -28.74 -2.20 -0.59
N SER A 520 -27.75 -1.29 -0.62
CA SER A 520 -27.89 0.09 -0.13
C SER A 520 -28.31 1.10 -1.21
N GLY A 521 -28.70 0.64 -2.42
CA GLY A 521 -29.11 1.52 -3.52
C GLY A 521 -28.00 2.37 -4.16
N ILE A 522 -26.73 2.13 -3.79
CA ILE A 522 -25.58 2.86 -4.32
C ILE A 522 -25.22 2.33 -5.71
N THR A 523 -24.93 3.24 -6.63
CA THR A 523 -24.51 2.91 -7.99
C THR A 523 -23.07 3.38 -8.26
N TYR A 524 -22.46 2.74 -9.25
CA TYR A 524 -21.09 2.99 -9.69
C TYR A 524 -21.02 2.91 -11.22
N HIS A 525 -20.00 3.54 -11.82
CA HIS A 525 -19.66 3.35 -13.22
C HIS A 525 -18.90 2.05 -13.47
N LEU A 526 -19.65 0.96 -13.60
CA LEU A 526 -19.05 -0.37 -13.68
C LEU A 526 -18.35 -0.64 -15.02
N ASN A 527 -18.70 0.08 -16.09
CA ASN A 527 -18.00 -0.02 -17.38
C ASN A 527 -16.66 0.73 -17.40
N GLY A 528 -16.37 1.58 -16.42
CA GLY A 528 -15.10 2.31 -16.33
C GLY A 528 -14.86 3.32 -17.46
N PRO A 529 -13.69 3.97 -17.48
CA PRO A 529 -13.35 4.97 -18.49
C PRO A 529 -13.33 4.35 -19.90
N GLY A 530 -13.98 5.01 -20.87
CA GLY A 530 -14.05 4.53 -22.26
C GLY A 530 -14.61 3.11 -22.43
N ASP A 531 -15.49 2.66 -21.53
CA ASP A 531 -16.00 1.28 -21.44
C ASP A 531 -14.92 0.20 -21.26
N ALA A 532 -13.70 0.56 -20.83
CA ALA A 532 -12.58 -0.36 -20.67
C ALA A 532 -12.86 -1.51 -19.68
N LEU A 533 -13.77 -1.30 -18.73
CA LEU A 533 -14.14 -2.28 -17.70
C LEU A 533 -15.44 -3.05 -18.00
N GLN A 534 -16.00 -2.89 -19.20
CA GLN A 534 -17.20 -3.60 -19.62
C GLN A 534 -17.07 -5.13 -19.44
N GLY A 535 -18.16 -5.76 -18.98
CA GLY A 535 -18.24 -7.20 -18.77
C GLY A 535 -17.69 -7.67 -17.41
N GLY A 536 -17.76 -6.82 -16.38
CA GLY A 536 -17.34 -7.19 -15.02
C GLY A 536 -15.82 -7.21 -14.84
N LYS A 537 -15.12 -6.26 -15.44
CA LYS A 537 -13.67 -6.12 -15.30
C LYS A 537 -13.31 -5.07 -14.26
N VAL A 538 -12.07 -5.09 -13.82
CA VAL A 538 -11.48 -4.12 -12.89
C VAL A 538 -10.09 -3.72 -13.35
N PHE A 539 -9.67 -2.53 -12.99
CA PHE A 539 -8.25 -2.19 -13.01
C PHE A 539 -7.56 -2.77 -11.78
N ALA A 540 -6.50 -3.53 -12.00
CA ALA A 540 -5.79 -4.21 -10.93
C ALA A 540 -4.32 -4.42 -11.23
N HIS A 541 -3.52 -4.61 -10.18
CA HIS A 541 -2.13 -5.04 -10.27
C HIS A 541 -1.77 -6.03 -9.15
N ILE A 542 -0.69 -6.77 -9.32
CA ILE A 542 -0.17 -7.71 -8.33
C ILE A 542 0.99 -7.04 -7.60
N ARG A 543 0.99 -7.11 -6.28
CA ARG A 543 2.10 -6.66 -5.43
C ARG A 543 2.73 -7.85 -4.73
N ARG A 544 4.03 -8.04 -4.95
CA ARG A 544 4.80 -9.12 -4.31
C ARG A 544 4.89 -8.92 -2.80
N SER A 545 4.84 -10.01 -2.05
CA SER A 545 4.97 -9.99 -0.59
C SER A 545 6.08 -10.90 -0.08
N LYS A 546 6.52 -10.64 1.16
CA LYS A 546 7.39 -11.55 1.92
C LYS A 546 6.60 -12.64 2.68
N PHE A 547 5.27 -12.55 2.72
CA PHE A 547 4.41 -13.55 3.35
C PHE A 547 4.31 -14.77 2.44
N LYS A 548 5.09 -15.80 2.73
CA LYS A 548 5.31 -16.97 1.89
C LYS A 548 5.33 -18.23 2.73
N LEU A 549 5.00 -19.36 2.12
CA LEU A 549 5.26 -20.66 2.73
C LEU A 549 6.76 -20.87 2.97
N PRO A 550 7.15 -21.62 4.01
CA PRO A 550 8.52 -22.09 4.18
C PRO A 550 9.01 -22.82 2.93
N ALA A 551 10.31 -22.72 2.67
CA ALA A 551 10.93 -23.34 1.49
C ALA A 551 10.76 -24.87 1.45
N LEU A 552 10.69 -25.51 2.62
CA LEU A 552 10.55 -26.96 2.75
C LEU A 552 9.10 -27.37 3.00
N GLY A 553 8.66 -28.37 2.23
CA GLY A 553 7.35 -29.03 2.36
C GLY A 553 7.03 -29.50 3.79
N LYS A 554 8.03 -30.13 4.41
CA LYS A 554 7.94 -30.73 5.74
C LYS A 554 7.94 -29.75 6.91
N THR A 555 8.26 -28.47 6.69
CA THR A 555 8.27 -27.49 7.78
C THR A 555 6.85 -27.33 8.33
N PRO A 556 6.65 -27.48 9.65
CA PRO A 556 5.36 -27.27 10.27
C PRO A 556 4.80 -25.85 10.07
N LEU A 557 3.50 -25.64 10.32
CA LEU A 557 2.88 -24.31 10.25
C LEU A 557 1.94 -24.05 11.43
N VAL A 558 2.11 -22.89 12.06
CA VAL A 558 1.08 -22.27 12.91
C VAL A 558 0.43 -21.12 12.15
N MET A 559 -0.87 -21.21 11.91
CA MET A 559 -1.65 -20.21 11.17
C MET A 559 -2.71 -19.62 12.09
N VAL A 560 -2.74 -18.29 12.23
CA VAL A 560 -3.67 -17.60 13.12
C VAL A 560 -4.44 -16.54 12.32
N ALA A 561 -5.75 -16.71 12.22
CA ALA A 561 -6.60 -15.82 11.42
C ALA A 561 -7.95 -15.55 12.07
N ALA A 562 -8.42 -14.31 11.94
CA ALA A 562 -9.79 -13.94 12.23
C ALA A 562 -10.45 -13.34 10.98
N GLY A 563 -11.69 -13.76 10.68
CA GLY A 563 -12.44 -13.29 9.51
C GLY A 563 -11.65 -13.44 8.21
N THR A 564 -11.55 -12.37 7.42
CA THR A 564 -10.84 -12.36 6.12
C THR A 564 -9.33 -12.58 6.24
N GLY A 565 -8.75 -12.54 7.44
CA GLY A 565 -7.36 -12.92 7.68
C GLY A 565 -7.03 -14.37 7.28
N ILE A 566 -8.05 -15.22 7.06
CA ILE A 566 -7.85 -16.58 6.54
C ILE A 566 -7.43 -16.62 5.06
N ALA A 567 -7.62 -15.53 4.30
CA ALA A 567 -7.36 -15.48 2.86
C ALA A 567 -6.03 -16.14 2.45
N PRO A 568 -4.85 -15.69 2.94
CA PRO A 568 -3.58 -16.32 2.56
C PRO A 568 -3.45 -17.76 3.06
N PHE A 569 -4.07 -18.12 4.19
CA PHE A 569 -4.01 -19.48 4.72
C PHE A 569 -4.88 -20.46 3.94
N ARG A 570 -6.01 -20.02 3.37
CA ARG A 570 -6.76 -20.81 2.38
C ARG A 570 -5.84 -21.18 1.21
N ALA A 571 -5.06 -20.22 0.72
CA ALA A 571 -4.10 -20.45 -0.35
C ALA A 571 -2.99 -21.44 0.08
N PHE A 572 -2.45 -21.28 1.29
CA PHE A 572 -1.39 -22.14 1.82
C PHE A 572 -1.86 -23.58 2.00
N LEU A 573 -3.05 -23.79 2.57
CA LEU A 573 -3.65 -25.11 2.73
C LEU A 573 -3.92 -25.76 1.38
N SER A 574 -4.49 -25.03 0.43
CA SER A 574 -4.72 -25.52 -0.94
C SER A 574 -3.41 -25.97 -1.60
N GLU A 575 -2.33 -25.22 -1.42
CA GLU A 575 -0.99 -25.59 -1.92
C GLU A 575 -0.46 -26.86 -1.24
N ARG A 576 -0.57 -26.96 0.09
CA ARG A 576 -0.15 -28.15 0.86
C ARG A 576 -0.94 -29.40 0.45
N CYS A 577 -2.26 -29.28 0.24
CA CYS A 577 -3.07 -30.37 -0.31
C CYS A 577 -2.53 -30.82 -1.68
N GLN A 578 -2.18 -29.88 -2.56
CA GLN A 578 -1.65 -30.21 -3.88
C GLN A 578 -0.28 -30.89 -3.80
N LEU A 579 0.61 -30.42 -2.93
CA LEU A 579 1.93 -31.05 -2.70
C LEU A 579 1.77 -32.50 -2.22
N LEU A 580 0.84 -32.74 -1.28
CA LEU A 580 0.57 -34.09 -0.79
C LEU A 580 0.01 -35.00 -1.90
N LYS A 581 -0.91 -34.50 -2.73
CA LYS A 581 -1.48 -35.24 -3.87
C LYS A 581 -0.43 -35.68 -4.90
N ILE A 582 0.63 -34.89 -5.11
CA ILE A 582 1.73 -35.25 -6.02
C ILE A 582 2.85 -36.06 -5.32
N GLY A 583 2.58 -36.58 -4.11
CA GLY A 583 3.50 -37.46 -3.38
C GLY A 583 4.64 -36.75 -2.65
N LYS A 584 4.55 -35.43 -2.44
CA LYS A 584 5.53 -34.71 -1.61
C LYS A 584 5.11 -34.73 -0.14
N GLU A 585 6.09 -34.79 0.74
CA GLU A 585 5.87 -34.67 2.18
C GLU A 585 5.46 -33.25 2.57
N VAL A 586 4.48 -33.18 3.47
CA VAL A 586 4.01 -31.94 4.08
C VAL A 586 4.06 -32.07 5.60
N GLY A 587 4.48 -31.00 6.27
CA GLY A 587 4.58 -30.94 7.73
C GLY A 587 3.22 -30.84 8.43
N PRO A 588 3.19 -30.99 9.76
CA PRO A 588 2.00 -30.74 10.57
C PRO A 588 1.60 -29.26 10.54
N MET A 589 0.31 -28.99 10.64
CA MET A 589 -0.27 -27.67 10.49
C MET A 589 -1.40 -27.48 11.49
N ILE A 590 -1.41 -26.33 12.16
CA ILE A 590 -2.51 -25.91 13.03
C ILE A 590 -3.06 -24.59 12.50
N LEU A 591 -4.35 -24.55 12.17
CA LEU A 591 -5.07 -23.34 11.81
C LEU A 591 -5.99 -22.93 12.97
N PHE A 592 -5.71 -21.78 13.57
CA PHE A 592 -6.62 -21.09 14.47
C PHE A 592 -7.47 -20.11 13.67
N PHE A 593 -8.78 -20.35 13.59
CA PHE A 593 -9.72 -19.53 12.83
C PHE A 593 -10.81 -18.92 13.72
N GLY A 594 -10.97 -17.61 13.67
CA GLY A 594 -11.99 -16.87 14.43
C GLY A 594 -13.08 -16.26 13.55
N CYS A 595 -14.35 -16.44 13.92
CA CYS A 595 -15.48 -15.70 13.34
C CYS A 595 -16.52 -15.32 14.41
N ARG A 596 -17.65 -14.71 14.02
CA ARG A 596 -18.71 -14.35 14.98
C ARG A 596 -19.58 -15.55 15.29
N ASN A 597 -20.12 -16.18 14.26
CA ASN A 597 -21.05 -17.29 14.40
C ASN A 597 -20.79 -18.35 13.30
N PRO A 598 -20.73 -19.65 13.65
CA PRO A 598 -20.46 -20.72 12.68
C PRO A 598 -21.47 -20.80 11.53
N ASN A 599 -22.70 -20.33 11.74
CA ASN A 599 -23.78 -20.39 10.75
C ASN A 599 -23.92 -19.10 9.93
N GLU A 600 -23.17 -18.04 10.28
CA GLU A 600 -23.28 -16.71 9.65
C GLU A 600 -22.04 -16.38 8.80
N ASP A 601 -20.86 -16.46 9.41
CA ASP A 601 -19.61 -15.92 8.86
C ASP A 601 -18.41 -16.87 8.97
N TYR A 602 -18.67 -18.18 9.05
CA TYR A 602 -17.66 -19.22 8.85
C TYR A 602 -17.36 -19.40 7.35
N ILE A 603 -16.56 -18.48 6.82
CA ILE A 603 -16.17 -18.46 5.41
C ILE A 603 -15.32 -19.70 5.05
N TYR A 604 -15.58 -20.24 3.85
CA TYR A 604 -14.88 -21.42 3.29
C TYR A 604 -14.99 -22.69 4.13
N ARG A 605 -16.01 -22.83 4.98
CA ARG A 605 -16.18 -23.98 5.87
C ARG A 605 -16.06 -25.33 5.15
N GLU A 606 -16.85 -25.52 4.09
CA GLU A 606 -16.87 -26.76 3.31
C GLU A 606 -15.50 -27.06 2.69
N GLU A 607 -14.86 -26.05 2.09
CA GLU A 607 -13.52 -26.18 1.50
C GLU A 607 -12.46 -26.55 2.56
N LEU A 608 -12.57 -26.01 3.78
CA LEU A 608 -11.66 -26.32 4.88
C LEU A 608 -11.85 -27.75 5.40
N GLU A 609 -13.11 -28.21 5.51
CA GLU A 609 -13.44 -29.59 5.87
C GLU A 609 -12.89 -30.59 4.84
N GLU A 610 -12.99 -30.27 3.55
CA GLU A 610 -12.38 -31.06 2.46
C GLU A 610 -10.85 -31.08 2.53
N MET A 611 -10.21 -29.93 2.77
CA MET A 611 -8.76 -29.85 2.92
C MET A 611 -8.26 -30.64 4.13
N GLN A 612 -8.99 -30.59 5.26
CA GLN A 612 -8.68 -31.39 6.44
C GLN A 612 -8.80 -32.89 6.16
N ALA A 613 -9.80 -33.32 5.40
CA ALA A 613 -9.93 -34.72 4.98
C ALA A 613 -8.76 -35.19 4.09
N VAL A 614 -8.26 -34.33 3.19
CA VAL A 614 -7.10 -34.64 2.34
C VAL A 614 -5.80 -34.71 3.14
N LEU A 615 -5.61 -33.78 4.08
CA LEU A 615 -4.37 -33.67 4.86
C LEU A 615 -4.31 -34.67 6.03
N GLY A 616 -5.47 -35.16 6.47
CA GLY A 616 -5.61 -36.10 7.58
C GLY A 616 -5.08 -35.49 8.88
N ASP A 617 -4.38 -36.30 9.67
CA ASP A 617 -3.83 -35.90 10.97
C ASP A 617 -2.79 -34.77 10.90
N ARG A 618 -2.35 -34.38 9.68
CA ARG A 618 -1.42 -33.28 9.47
C ARG A 618 -2.07 -31.91 9.59
N LEU A 619 -3.41 -31.78 9.49
CA LEU A 619 -4.09 -30.51 9.64
C LEU A 619 -5.07 -30.56 10.81
N ARG A 620 -4.87 -29.67 11.79
CA ARG A 620 -5.83 -29.40 12.84
C ARG A 620 -6.43 -28.01 12.65
N ILE A 621 -7.74 -27.91 12.54
CA ILE A 621 -8.46 -26.63 12.51
C ILE A 621 -9.12 -26.40 13.88
N VAL A 622 -8.77 -25.29 14.52
CA VAL A 622 -9.28 -24.87 15.82
C VAL A 622 -10.08 -23.59 15.65
N THR A 623 -11.37 -23.63 15.98
CA THR A 623 -12.29 -22.50 15.77
C THR A 623 -12.56 -21.70 17.05
N ALA A 624 -12.66 -20.39 16.91
CA ALA A 624 -13.07 -19.45 17.96
C ALA A 624 -14.31 -18.66 17.52
N PHE A 625 -15.38 -18.72 18.31
CA PHE A 625 -16.63 -18.02 18.01
C PHE A 625 -16.88 -16.89 19.01
N SER A 626 -16.89 -15.65 18.52
CA SER A 626 -16.99 -14.46 19.37
C SER A 626 -18.43 -14.08 19.74
N ARG A 627 -19.45 -14.64 19.06
CA ARG A 627 -20.87 -14.31 19.24
C ARG A 627 -21.80 -15.55 19.16
N LEU A 628 -21.33 -16.71 19.60
CA LEU A 628 -22.16 -17.91 19.70
C LEU A 628 -23.00 -17.86 20.98
N GLU A 629 -24.33 -17.95 20.82
CA GLU A 629 -25.27 -17.91 21.95
C GLU A 629 -25.00 -19.02 22.96
N GLY A 630 -25.14 -18.70 24.27
CA GLY A 630 -24.93 -19.66 25.34
C GLY A 630 -23.46 -20.02 25.63
N THR A 631 -22.50 -19.39 24.94
CA THR A 631 -21.06 -19.60 25.17
C THR A 631 -20.33 -18.30 25.49
N PRO A 632 -19.23 -18.33 26.28
CA PRO A 632 -18.39 -17.15 26.48
C PRO A 632 -17.79 -16.72 25.13
N ARG A 633 -17.53 -15.41 24.98
CA ARG A 633 -16.85 -14.90 23.78
C ARG A 633 -15.47 -15.53 23.68
N GLN A 634 -15.18 -16.17 22.56
CA GLN A 634 -13.88 -16.75 22.28
C GLN A 634 -13.21 -16.05 21.11
N TYR A 635 -11.91 -15.82 21.26
CA TYR A 635 -11.03 -15.29 20.23
C TYR A 635 -9.90 -16.28 19.94
N VAL A 636 -9.18 -16.03 18.85
CA VAL A 636 -8.09 -16.92 18.42
C VAL A 636 -6.96 -17.02 19.44
N GLN A 637 -6.65 -15.94 20.17
CA GLN A 637 -5.64 -15.97 21.23
C GLN A 637 -6.04 -16.87 22.40
N ASP A 638 -7.34 -16.99 22.71
CA ASP A 638 -7.83 -17.87 23.77
C ASP A 638 -7.59 -19.33 23.37
N ARG A 639 -7.87 -19.64 22.10
CA ARG A 639 -7.61 -20.98 21.53
C ARG A 639 -6.13 -21.29 21.41
N VAL A 640 -5.29 -20.33 21.03
CA VAL A 640 -3.85 -20.51 21.03
C VAL A 640 -3.35 -20.83 22.44
N GLY A 641 -3.88 -20.16 23.47
CA GLY A 641 -3.58 -20.46 24.87
C GLY A 641 -4.02 -21.86 25.30
N GLU A 642 -5.22 -22.29 24.92
CA GLU A 642 -5.77 -23.63 25.21
C GLU A 642 -4.92 -24.75 24.58
N PHE A 643 -4.48 -24.55 23.34
CA PHE A 643 -3.66 -25.49 22.58
C PHE A 643 -2.16 -25.17 22.67
N GLY A 644 -1.74 -24.45 23.71
CA GLY A 644 -0.37 -23.94 23.84
C GLY A 644 0.70 -25.02 23.79
N LYS A 645 0.41 -26.24 24.28
CA LYS A 645 1.36 -27.37 24.20
C LYS A 645 1.61 -27.80 22.76
N ASP A 646 0.55 -27.98 21.97
CA ASP A 646 0.67 -28.36 20.56
C ASP A 646 1.39 -27.25 19.77
N VAL A 647 1.12 -25.98 20.10
CA VAL A 647 1.79 -24.83 19.46
C VAL A 647 3.29 -24.83 19.76
N VAL A 648 3.69 -25.08 21.01
CA VAL A 648 5.12 -25.16 21.39
C VAL A 648 5.82 -26.30 20.66
N GLU A 649 5.20 -27.48 20.58
CA GLU A 649 5.75 -28.63 19.85
C GLU A 649 6.00 -28.29 18.37
N VAL A 650 5.02 -27.67 17.71
CA VAL A 650 5.14 -27.23 16.31
C VAL A 650 6.26 -26.20 16.13
N ILE A 651 6.44 -25.27 17.08
CA ILE A 651 7.51 -24.26 17.05
C ILE A 651 8.89 -24.90 17.27
N GLU A 652 9.02 -25.86 18.20
CA GLU A 652 10.28 -26.57 18.48
C GLU A 652 10.75 -27.40 17.27
N GLU A 653 9.84 -27.87 16.43
CA GLU A 653 10.12 -28.54 15.15
C GLU A 653 10.49 -27.57 14.01
N GLY A 654 10.56 -26.26 14.28
CA GLY A 654 10.96 -25.22 13.32
C GLY A 654 9.81 -24.64 12.50
N GLY A 655 8.57 -24.72 13.03
CA GLY A 655 7.34 -24.18 12.44
C GLY A 655 7.07 -22.70 12.67
#